data_AF-A0A9X7PJP6-F1
#
_entry.id   AF-A0A9X7PJP6-F1
#
_cell.length_a   1.000
_cell.length_b   1.000
_cell.length_c   1.000
_cell.angle_alpha   90.00
_cell.angle_beta   90.00
_cell.angle_gamma   90.00
#
_symmetry.space_group_name_H-M   'P 1'
#
loop_
_entity.id
_entity.type
_entity.pdbx_description
1 polymer ?
#
loop_
_entity_poly.entity_id
_entity_poly.type
_entity_poly.pdbx_seq_one_letter_code
_entity_poly.pdbx_strand_id
1 'polypeptide(L)'
;MPDTRPQDRPGSCAVFLATSENLGLSTTLRNTADILAEGNRSVLLVDGRPGATGGATVPEPGPGRVATVARTTPHAFAALGDDAVAARYDHILIEAPVPDAPDAVEPGLLVDFADAIVVCFALTAWSIDGAAALAEDLSGRRRAGLPVRLLALGLKSDPAVRDRLREGRERVRRKFSPLARARGESMFPFLEIPYNPLYQDSRSLAVETEGAGTVTGLRPAYERLADWLLAHRTTRPTAATIVHFPRHAPWAAWLRERLAEQGVRTELRRGDIYTGESPEPGRALLFLAPGDADDTLRAQIGALNHTDVRIVLVDEPFPEAEAAHHERIDLRETSEDEALQALYAGLGLGPARPGEGSAAARFPRLPAATNVAPRNRGFVDRDDLLTALEEQLRTAGREGAGLVLHGPGGWGKSETARELCHRYGPGYDVVWWVRAWGRERIRRGLRPLSALLRAPEERRGAVPEDDGVARLLTRLSRPGTDSPSWLIVYDGVEDPADLEGLTPVPHERGHVLITSRSRPAERQQDGRPPYLAAFPLSPLTVTEAHVLLSERVAELTAEQAQQVGSVVGFVPLALQMAARCLAEKVAAHHRDDHMSRETSIRAAVADLCAAYRTAKTELLAETDGVSPVAVMVRVAREIAAGTPGAAAWRNESTERDALGWLLNAASLLTGRGMGLDLLRSRRILSELAGDDLAGPEQPPAGALRPRHPDEVQLPDEHMVSVALWSLAQVGLLDVDFDNRDQPLAQHHALRDVIRNGMSPTDRAHIESVLRGVLAEYRRQDEDLPPGWAREVYSLRLWEDTRPRVRRSLLRHLQALASRGEAADLARLLDIADRARACWRHEGDEHNPEYLRLLNLTAQAHRLSGAYGKSRELAQEALRGHRRLLGLMHPRTLLSADSYAATLRRLGRFDDALMQSRPTLEGLTLLLGPQHPATVQVQHNLALTEALTGRIVAALGRVLEHFRYRQAVGGQDDPDAWLSADLLAYLYRATGQDGESQDLLRQRLRRHGDTWDRERLRTEVGLAISERRLADGFPAAKDPRYGFEMAYERDQRALEKYVRRFGADRYDTLRCRFSLAADLHALGKAEDAEQQARAIGEALAALFGTAHPCTALSDVRHGVYLRATGDLEQAEAKGRSALDRLTRTLGLAHPWIAAAENSLAATLAAAGRTEEAAAVAGGALARLRDLGAARRPDGRRVRAHHAWLTGTERARPVPASGFDIDLELPGL
;
A
#
# COMPACT_ATOMS: atom_id res chain seq x y z
N MET A 1 -7.83 -40.86 -39.10
CA MET A 1 -9.22 -40.42 -39.24
C MET A 1 -9.26 -39.30 -40.25
N PRO A 2 -10.27 -39.21 -41.13
CA PRO A 2 -10.39 -38.04 -42.00
C PRO A 2 -10.61 -36.79 -41.13
N ASP A 3 -10.03 -35.69 -41.57
CA ASP A 3 -9.88 -34.43 -40.85
C ASP A 3 -11.19 -33.61 -40.90
N THR A 4 -12.31 -34.19 -40.43
CA THR A 4 -13.59 -33.48 -40.34
C THR A 4 -13.61 -32.62 -39.09
N ARG A 5 -13.51 -31.29 -39.27
CA ARG A 5 -13.56 -30.33 -38.16
C ARG A 5 -15.00 -30.29 -37.59
N PRO A 6 -15.19 -30.22 -36.26
CA PRO A 6 -16.52 -30.13 -35.63
C PRO A 6 -17.39 -28.97 -36.16
N GLN A 7 -16.75 -27.91 -36.65
CA GLN A 7 -17.40 -26.69 -37.18
C GLN A 7 -18.18 -26.90 -38.48
N ASP A 8 -17.90 -27.98 -39.22
CA ASP A 8 -18.55 -28.29 -40.50
C ASP A 8 -19.79 -29.18 -40.34
N ARG A 9 -20.21 -29.48 -39.09
CA ARG A 9 -21.40 -30.29 -38.80
C ARG A 9 -22.64 -29.42 -38.53
N PRO A 10 -23.82 -29.76 -39.10
CA PRO A 10 -25.06 -29.01 -38.88
C PRO A 10 -25.64 -29.05 -37.45
N GLY A 11 -25.24 -29.99 -36.59
CA GLY A 11 -25.83 -30.23 -35.27
C GLY A 11 -24.83 -30.41 -34.14
N SER A 12 -25.24 -30.12 -32.90
CA SER A 12 -24.37 -30.14 -31.71
C SER A 12 -24.24 -31.54 -31.12
N CYS A 13 -23.03 -31.98 -30.79
CA CYS A 13 -22.79 -33.25 -30.12
C CYS A 13 -22.37 -33.11 -28.66
N ALA A 14 -23.11 -33.79 -27.75
CA ALA A 14 -22.79 -33.85 -26.34
C ALA A 14 -22.58 -35.30 -25.85
N VAL A 15 -21.49 -35.53 -25.14
CA VAL A 15 -21.14 -36.85 -24.57
C VAL A 15 -21.29 -36.84 -23.06
N PHE A 16 -22.05 -37.79 -22.52
CA PHE A 16 -22.30 -37.96 -21.10
C PHE A 16 -21.47 -39.13 -20.57
N LEU A 17 -20.55 -38.85 -19.65
CA LEU A 17 -19.65 -39.82 -19.02
C LEU A 17 -20.08 -40.08 -17.58
N ALA A 18 -20.18 -41.34 -17.15
CA ALA A 18 -20.58 -41.70 -15.79
C ALA A 18 -19.45 -42.40 -15.01
N THR A 19 -19.40 -42.16 -13.70
CA THR A 19 -18.65 -43.00 -12.74
C THR A 19 -19.44 -44.27 -12.36
N SER A 20 -18.79 -45.30 -11.82
CA SER A 20 -19.30 -46.68 -11.64
C SER A 20 -20.57 -46.88 -10.78
N GLU A 21 -21.09 -45.87 -10.08
CA GLU A 21 -22.26 -45.99 -9.17
C GLU A 21 -23.62 -45.49 -9.74
N ASN A 22 -23.70 -45.23 -11.05
CA ASN A 22 -24.85 -44.50 -11.63
C ASN A 22 -25.99 -45.39 -12.15
N LEU A 23 -27.16 -45.31 -11.49
CA LEU A 23 -28.48 -45.73 -12.00
C LEU A 23 -29.27 -44.45 -12.30
N GLY A 24 -29.61 -44.14 -13.56
CA GLY A 24 -30.48 -43.00 -13.91
C GLY A 24 -29.99 -42.07 -15.04
N LEU A 25 -28.83 -42.34 -15.64
CA LEU A 25 -28.31 -41.54 -16.76
C LEU A 25 -29.21 -41.61 -17.99
N SER A 26 -29.69 -42.79 -18.38
CA SER A 26 -30.60 -42.96 -19.52
C SER A 26 -31.93 -42.21 -19.38
N THR A 27 -32.47 -42.10 -18.15
CA THR A 27 -33.69 -41.30 -17.88
C THR A 27 -33.41 -39.81 -18.00
N THR A 28 -32.24 -39.35 -17.53
CA THR A 28 -31.80 -37.95 -17.63
C THR A 28 -31.61 -37.54 -19.08
N LEU A 29 -30.92 -38.38 -19.87
CA LEU A 29 -30.72 -38.17 -21.30
C LEU A 29 -32.03 -38.11 -22.06
N ARG A 30 -32.99 -38.99 -21.75
CA ARG A 30 -34.28 -39.04 -22.43
C ARG A 30 -35.14 -37.81 -22.15
N ASN A 31 -35.26 -37.39 -20.88
CA ASN A 31 -35.95 -36.14 -20.53
C ASN A 31 -35.29 -34.92 -21.20
N THR A 32 -33.96 -34.89 -21.25
CA THR A 32 -33.22 -33.79 -21.89
C THR A 32 -33.43 -33.80 -23.40
N ALA A 33 -33.45 -34.98 -24.04
CA ALA A 33 -33.68 -35.12 -25.47
C ALA A 33 -35.10 -34.69 -25.88
N ASP A 34 -36.11 -35.03 -25.08
CA ASP A 34 -37.50 -34.64 -25.35
C ASP A 34 -37.66 -33.11 -25.26
N ILE A 35 -37.03 -32.45 -24.28
CA ILE A 35 -37.00 -30.98 -24.18
C ILE A 35 -36.25 -30.35 -25.37
N LEU A 36 -35.12 -30.92 -25.78
CA LEU A 36 -34.38 -30.41 -26.94
C LEU A 36 -35.13 -30.60 -28.27
N ALA A 37 -36.01 -31.59 -28.36
CA ALA A 37 -36.87 -31.84 -29.52
C ALA A 37 -38.09 -30.87 -29.57
N GLU A 38 -38.42 -30.20 -28.46
CA GLU A 38 -39.42 -29.13 -28.46
C GLU A 38 -39.03 -28.04 -29.48
N GLY A 39 -40.01 -27.45 -30.17
CA GLY A 39 -39.73 -26.49 -31.24
C GLY A 39 -39.29 -27.11 -32.57
N ASN A 40 -39.68 -28.37 -32.83
CA ASN A 40 -39.53 -29.07 -34.13
C ASN A 40 -38.09 -29.51 -34.48
N ARG A 41 -37.21 -29.66 -33.49
CA ARG A 41 -35.82 -30.11 -33.67
C ARG A 41 -35.70 -31.63 -33.63
N SER A 42 -34.71 -32.16 -34.32
CA SER A 42 -34.41 -33.60 -34.41
C SER A 42 -33.27 -33.97 -33.45
N VAL A 43 -33.47 -35.00 -32.62
CA VAL A 43 -32.47 -35.42 -31.63
C VAL A 43 -32.13 -36.91 -31.79
N LEU A 44 -30.84 -37.23 -31.84
CA LEU A 44 -30.34 -38.61 -31.87
C LEU A 44 -29.71 -38.98 -30.53
N LEU A 45 -30.19 -40.04 -29.90
CA LEU A 45 -29.68 -40.57 -28.64
C LEU A 45 -28.88 -41.86 -28.90
N VAL A 46 -27.62 -41.90 -28.51
CA VAL A 46 -26.72 -43.05 -28.75
C VAL A 46 -26.42 -43.75 -27.41
N ASP A 47 -26.80 -45.02 -27.29
CA ASP A 47 -26.53 -45.86 -26.10
C ASP A 47 -25.23 -46.66 -26.26
N GLY A 48 -24.26 -46.37 -25.39
CA GLY A 48 -22.91 -46.94 -25.38
C GLY A 48 -22.65 -48.12 -24.46
N ARG A 49 -23.67 -48.65 -23.76
CA ARG A 49 -23.45 -49.61 -22.68
C ARG A 49 -23.17 -51.05 -23.17
N PRO A 50 -22.27 -51.81 -22.52
CA PRO A 50 -21.99 -53.21 -22.90
C PRO A 50 -23.26 -54.08 -22.79
N GLY A 51 -23.58 -54.85 -23.83
CA GLY A 51 -24.72 -55.78 -23.86
C GLY A 51 -25.96 -55.32 -24.66
N ALA A 52 -25.97 -54.11 -25.22
CA ALA A 52 -26.97 -53.73 -26.21
C ALA A 52 -26.71 -54.43 -27.55
N THR A 53 -27.72 -55.06 -28.15
CA THR A 53 -27.57 -55.79 -29.43
C THR A 53 -27.20 -54.83 -30.55
N GLY A 54 -25.94 -54.90 -31.01
CA GLY A 54 -25.37 -54.02 -32.03
C GLY A 54 -25.78 -54.38 -33.46
N GLY A 55 -26.10 -53.35 -34.27
CA GLY A 55 -26.31 -53.51 -35.71
C GLY A 55 -27.30 -52.57 -36.40
N ALA A 56 -27.98 -51.65 -35.70
CA ALA A 56 -29.02 -50.82 -36.34
C ALA A 56 -28.44 -49.62 -37.14
N THR A 57 -28.96 -49.38 -38.34
CA THR A 57 -28.71 -48.17 -39.16
C THR A 57 -29.31 -46.93 -38.47
N VAL A 58 -28.68 -45.76 -38.61
CA VAL A 58 -29.19 -44.51 -38.03
C VAL A 58 -30.52 -44.15 -38.73
N PRO A 59 -31.63 -43.94 -37.99
CA PRO A 59 -32.91 -43.57 -38.59
C PRO A 59 -32.86 -42.19 -39.25
N GLU A 60 -33.68 -41.96 -40.27
CA GLU A 60 -33.82 -40.62 -40.86
C GLU A 60 -34.38 -39.59 -39.84
N PRO A 61 -33.80 -38.38 -39.76
CA PRO A 61 -34.24 -37.36 -38.82
C PRO A 61 -35.65 -36.85 -39.17
N GLY A 62 -36.48 -36.68 -38.14
CA GLY A 62 -37.81 -36.09 -38.24
C GLY A 62 -37.96 -34.93 -37.26
N PRO A 63 -38.70 -33.86 -37.61
CA PRO A 63 -38.89 -32.71 -36.74
C PRO A 63 -39.65 -33.11 -35.47
N GLY A 64 -39.15 -32.66 -34.31
CA GLY A 64 -39.73 -32.95 -33.00
C GLY A 64 -39.63 -34.41 -32.58
N ARG A 65 -38.77 -35.21 -33.21
CA ARG A 65 -38.58 -36.63 -32.90
C ARG A 65 -37.23 -36.91 -32.26
N VAL A 66 -37.26 -37.75 -31.23
CA VAL A 66 -36.08 -38.36 -30.61
C VAL A 66 -35.90 -39.78 -31.15
N ALA A 67 -34.78 -40.03 -31.82
CA ALA A 67 -34.39 -41.36 -32.28
C ALA A 67 -33.35 -41.96 -31.33
N THR A 68 -33.28 -43.29 -31.22
CA THR A 68 -32.29 -43.98 -30.37
C THR A 68 -31.57 -45.09 -31.12
N VAL A 69 -30.25 -45.17 -30.98
CA VAL A 69 -29.41 -46.21 -31.58
C VAL A 69 -28.41 -46.77 -30.57
N ALA A 70 -28.11 -48.07 -30.65
CA ALA A 70 -27.09 -48.71 -29.81
C ALA A 70 -25.74 -48.82 -30.57
N ARG A 71 -24.66 -48.38 -29.92
CA ARG A 71 -23.29 -48.42 -30.42
C ARG A 71 -22.35 -48.74 -29.27
N THR A 72 -21.90 -49.98 -29.15
CA THR A 72 -21.26 -50.48 -27.92
C THR A 72 -19.75 -50.68 -28.04
N THR A 73 -19.16 -50.44 -29.22
CA THR A 73 -17.71 -50.61 -29.45
C THR A 73 -17.06 -49.31 -29.89
N PRO A 74 -15.77 -49.08 -29.56
CA PRO A 74 -15.03 -47.87 -29.97
C PRO A 74 -15.06 -47.61 -31.48
N HIS A 75 -14.96 -48.67 -32.29
CA HIS A 75 -15.06 -48.58 -33.76
C HIS A 75 -16.46 -48.16 -34.24
N ALA A 76 -17.52 -48.54 -33.52
CA ALA A 76 -18.89 -48.16 -33.85
C ALA A 76 -19.20 -46.69 -33.51
N PHE A 77 -18.52 -46.12 -32.51
CA PHE A 77 -18.57 -44.69 -32.20
C PHE A 77 -17.85 -43.84 -33.25
N ALA A 78 -16.66 -44.27 -33.68
CA ALA A 78 -15.92 -43.60 -34.75
C ALA A 78 -16.74 -43.50 -36.05
N ALA A 79 -17.53 -44.52 -36.37
CA ALA A 79 -18.37 -44.54 -37.57
C ALA A 79 -19.52 -43.50 -37.57
N LEU A 80 -19.96 -43.00 -36.41
CA LEU A 80 -20.97 -41.92 -36.33
C LEU A 80 -20.43 -40.59 -36.88
N GLY A 81 -19.12 -40.35 -36.76
CA GLY A 81 -18.50 -39.13 -37.25
C GLY A 81 -18.51 -38.98 -38.77
N ASP A 82 -18.59 -40.11 -39.47
CA ASP A 82 -18.60 -40.22 -40.92
C ASP A 82 -19.99 -40.63 -41.48
N ASP A 83 -21.03 -40.74 -40.63
CA ASP A 83 -22.39 -41.11 -41.02
C ASP A 83 -23.19 -39.87 -41.48
N ALA A 84 -23.48 -39.81 -42.78
CA ALA A 84 -24.19 -38.69 -43.42
C ALA A 84 -25.62 -38.48 -42.90
N VAL A 85 -26.28 -39.52 -42.36
CA VAL A 85 -27.63 -39.41 -41.79
C VAL A 85 -27.54 -38.86 -40.37
N ALA A 86 -26.56 -39.30 -39.58
CA ALA A 86 -26.32 -38.77 -38.23
C ALA A 86 -25.99 -37.26 -38.25
N ALA A 87 -25.21 -36.82 -39.24
CA ALA A 87 -24.87 -35.40 -39.41
C ALA A 87 -26.07 -34.47 -39.68
N ARG A 88 -27.25 -35.02 -40.04
CA ARG A 88 -28.46 -34.24 -40.34
C ARG A 88 -29.34 -33.99 -39.11
N TYR A 89 -29.00 -34.54 -37.94
CA TYR A 89 -29.71 -34.26 -36.69
C TYR A 89 -29.29 -32.91 -36.10
N ASP A 90 -30.21 -32.20 -35.45
CA ASP A 90 -29.92 -30.91 -34.79
C ASP A 90 -29.10 -31.10 -33.51
N HIS A 91 -29.36 -32.19 -32.78
CA HIS A 91 -28.64 -32.54 -31.56
C HIS A 91 -28.32 -34.05 -31.52
N ILE A 92 -27.09 -34.41 -31.11
CA ILE A 92 -26.66 -35.80 -30.89
C ILE A 92 -26.20 -35.93 -29.43
N LEU A 93 -26.89 -36.77 -28.64
CA LEU A 93 -26.56 -37.04 -27.25
C LEU A 93 -26.04 -38.47 -27.11
N ILE A 94 -24.84 -38.63 -26.52
CA ILE A 94 -24.19 -39.93 -26.38
C ILE A 94 -24.07 -40.32 -24.92
N GLU A 95 -24.58 -41.50 -24.55
CA GLU A 95 -24.32 -42.16 -23.28
C GLU A 95 -23.05 -43.02 -23.39
N ALA A 96 -21.94 -42.60 -22.78
CA ALA A 96 -20.67 -43.32 -22.83
C ALA A 96 -20.45 -44.23 -21.60
N PRO A 97 -19.80 -45.39 -21.75
CA PRO A 97 -19.57 -46.34 -20.65
C PRO A 97 -18.59 -45.82 -19.60
N VAL A 98 -18.60 -46.45 -18.42
CA VAL A 98 -17.72 -46.12 -17.29
C VAL A 98 -16.25 -46.33 -17.68
N PRO A 99 -15.34 -45.37 -17.43
CA PRO A 99 -13.96 -45.42 -17.91
C PRO A 99 -13.12 -46.63 -17.47
N ASP A 100 -13.43 -47.24 -16.32
CA ASP A 100 -12.64 -48.34 -15.71
C ASP A 100 -13.15 -49.76 -16.07
N ALA A 101 -14.11 -49.89 -16.99
CA ALA A 101 -14.67 -51.19 -17.38
C ALA A 101 -13.78 -51.94 -18.39
N PRO A 102 -13.73 -53.29 -18.37
CA PRO A 102 -13.16 -54.06 -19.46
C PRO A 102 -13.92 -53.71 -20.75
N ASP A 103 -13.20 -53.35 -21.83
CA ASP A 103 -13.74 -52.88 -23.11
C ASP A 103 -14.29 -51.43 -23.15
N ALA A 104 -13.99 -50.59 -22.15
CA ALA A 104 -14.33 -49.17 -22.18
C ALA A 104 -13.61 -48.41 -23.32
N VAL A 105 -14.31 -47.47 -23.95
CA VAL A 105 -13.76 -46.58 -24.99
C VAL A 105 -12.68 -45.70 -24.37
N GLU A 106 -11.50 -45.60 -24.99
CA GLU A 106 -10.48 -44.63 -24.54
C GLU A 106 -11.09 -43.21 -24.57
N PRO A 107 -11.15 -42.49 -23.44
CA PRO A 107 -11.82 -41.18 -23.37
C PRO A 107 -11.30 -40.15 -24.38
N GLY A 108 -10.05 -40.30 -24.83
CA GLY A 108 -9.44 -39.45 -25.87
C GLY A 108 -10.17 -39.49 -27.22
N LEU A 109 -10.74 -40.63 -27.62
CA LEU A 109 -11.48 -40.75 -28.89
C LEU A 109 -12.85 -40.06 -28.86
N LEU A 110 -13.45 -39.92 -27.67
CA LEU A 110 -14.75 -39.25 -27.49
C LEU A 110 -14.60 -37.72 -27.44
N VAL A 111 -13.48 -37.23 -26.90
CA VAL A 111 -13.15 -35.79 -26.85
C VAL A 111 -12.99 -35.21 -28.25
N ASP A 112 -12.40 -35.97 -29.18
CA ASP A 112 -12.15 -35.53 -30.55
C ASP A 112 -13.44 -35.29 -31.37
N PHE A 113 -14.58 -35.81 -30.91
CA PHE A 113 -15.87 -35.78 -31.61
C PHE A 113 -16.94 -34.90 -30.93
N ALA A 114 -16.74 -34.48 -29.68
CA ALA A 114 -17.75 -33.83 -28.86
C ALA A 114 -17.58 -32.29 -28.76
N ASP A 115 -18.69 -31.55 -28.85
CA ASP A 115 -18.72 -30.11 -28.57
C ASP A 115 -18.85 -29.84 -27.06
N ALA A 116 -19.52 -30.76 -26.36
CA ALA A 116 -19.71 -30.71 -24.92
C ALA A 116 -19.51 -32.10 -24.29
N ILE A 117 -18.90 -32.12 -23.11
CA ILE A 117 -18.73 -33.29 -22.28
C ILE A 117 -19.39 -33.03 -20.92
N VAL A 118 -20.27 -33.93 -20.51
CA VAL A 118 -20.98 -33.87 -19.23
C VAL A 118 -20.49 -35.01 -18.34
N VAL A 119 -19.76 -34.67 -17.28
CA VAL A 119 -19.23 -35.64 -16.31
C VAL A 119 -20.26 -35.83 -15.20
N CYS A 120 -20.87 -37.01 -15.18
CA CYS A 120 -21.98 -37.38 -14.32
C CYS A 120 -21.51 -38.21 -13.13
N PHE A 121 -21.85 -37.79 -11.91
CA PHE A 121 -21.44 -38.46 -10.67
C PHE A 121 -22.54 -38.45 -9.62
N ALA A 122 -22.51 -39.40 -8.69
CA ALA A 122 -23.31 -39.35 -7.49
C ALA A 122 -22.69 -38.39 -6.48
N LEU A 123 -23.48 -37.75 -5.62
CA LEU A 123 -22.96 -36.88 -4.54
C LEU A 123 -22.33 -37.69 -3.37
N THR A 124 -21.48 -38.66 -3.69
CA THR A 124 -20.66 -39.42 -2.75
C THR A 124 -19.21 -38.95 -2.84
N ALA A 125 -18.50 -39.05 -1.71
CA ALA A 125 -17.09 -38.69 -1.60
C ALA A 125 -16.21 -39.30 -2.71
N TRP A 126 -16.43 -40.57 -3.01
CA TRP A 126 -15.64 -41.34 -3.97
C TRP A 126 -15.99 -40.99 -5.41
N SER A 127 -17.28 -40.83 -5.73
CA SER A 127 -17.75 -40.46 -7.06
C SER A 127 -17.36 -39.01 -7.44
N ILE A 128 -17.40 -38.07 -6.49
CA ILE A 128 -16.92 -36.69 -6.69
C ILE A 128 -15.42 -36.65 -6.98
N ASP A 129 -14.62 -37.40 -6.21
CA ASP A 129 -13.17 -37.41 -6.37
C ASP A 129 -12.75 -38.06 -7.69
N GLY A 130 -13.42 -39.15 -8.10
CA GLY A 130 -13.21 -39.78 -9.41
C GLY A 130 -13.63 -38.89 -10.59
N ALA A 131 -14.76 -38.19 -10.47
CA ALA A 131 -15.22 -37.26 -11.49
C ALA A 131 -14.30 -36.05 -11.68
N ALA A 132 -13.74 -35.52 -10.58
CA ALA A 132 -12.77 -34.43 -10.65
C ALA A 132 -11.48 -34.88 -11.34
N ALA A 133 -10.96 -36.07 -11.02
CA ALA A 133 -9.79 -36.64 -11.67
C ALA A 133 -10.01 -36.90 -13.16
N LEU A 134 -11.19 -37.41 -13.54
CA LEU A 134 -11.56 -37.61 -14.94
C LEU A 134 -11.65 -36.27 -15.70
N ALA A 135 -12.26 -35.24 -15.11
CA ALA A 135 -12.35 -33.91 -15.71
C ALA A 135 -10.96 -33.27 -15.90
N GLU A 136 -10.02 -33.54 -14.99
CA GLU A 136 -8.63 -33.09 -15.08
C GLU A 136 -7.88 -33.79 -16.21
N ASP A 137 -7.96 -35.12 -16.31
CA ASP A 137 -7.34 -35.90 -17.40
C ASP A 137 -7.88 -35.48 -18.77
N LEU A 138 -9.20 -35.33 -18.91
CA LEU A 138 -9.83 -34.86 -20.16
C LEU A 138 -9.39 -33.45 -20.54
N SER A 139 -9.13 -32.58 -19.56
CA SER A 139 -8.62 -31.22 -19.81
C SER A 139 -7.16 -31.21 -20.27
N GLY A 140 -6.36 -32.23 -19.92
CA GLY A 140 -4.95 -32.35 -20.28
C GLY A 140 -4.68 -32.85 -21.70
N ARG A 141 -5.61 -33.59 -22.32
CA ARG A 141 -5.42 -34.27 -23.62
C ARG A 141 -5.75 -33.41 -24.86
N ARG A 142 -5.32 -32.14 -24.89
CA ARG A 142 -5.56 -31.23 -26.02
C ARG A 142 -4.85 -31.69 -27.31
N ARG A 143 -5.60 -32.04 -28.36
CA ARG A 143 -5.18 -31.87 -29.76
C ARG A 143 -6.01 -30.78 -30.45
N ALA A 144 -5.32 -29.78 -30.97
CA ALA A 144 -5.75 -28.77 -31.95
C ALA A 144 -7.07 -27.99 -31.71
N GLY A 145 -6.95 -26.79 -31.12
CA GLY A 145 -7.62 -25.59 -31.65
C GLY A 145 -9.09 -25.30 -31.31
N LEU A 146 -9.86 -26.18 -30.66
CA LEU A 146 -11.25 -25.90 -30.27
C LEU A 146 -11.54 -26.20 -28.78
N PRO A 147 -12.30 -25.35 -28.06
CA PRO A 147 -12.60 -25.57 -26.65
C PRO A 147 -13.80 -26.51 -26.46
N VAL A 148 -13.56 -27.71 -25.93
CA VAL A 148 -14.64 -28.59 -25.45
C VAL A 148 -15.20 -28.08 -24.12
N ARG A 149 -16.54 -27.96 -24.03
CA ARG A 149 -17.24 -27.52 -22.80
C ARG A 149 -17.38 -28.68 -21.83
N LEU A 150 -16.99 -28.48 -20.57
CA LEU A 150 -17.13 -29.49 -19.51
C LEU A 150 -18.22 -29.06 -18.53
N LEU A 151 -19.14 -29.96 -18.16
CA LEU A 151 -20.14 -29.75 -17.11
C LEU A 151 -20.03 -30.85 -16.05
N ALA A 152 -19.96 -30.48 -14.78
CA ALA A 152 -20.11 -31.40 -13.66
C ALA A 152 -21.62 -31.58 -13.36
N LEU A 153 -22.14 -32.81 -13.47
CA LEU A 153 -23.55 -33.13 -13.24
C LEU A 153 -23.71 -34.08 -12.04
N GLY A 154 -24.25 -33.55 -10.95
CA GLY A 154 -24.58 -34.32 -9.74
C GLY A 154 -25.93 -35.02 -9.87
N LEU A 155 -25.93 -36.35 -9.87
CA LEU A 155 -27.11 -37.20 -9.91
C LEU A 155 -27.43 -37.77 -8.52
N LYS A 156 -28.71 -38.10 -8.30
CA LYS A 156 -29.23 -38.71 -7.07
C LYS A 156 -29.05 -37.85 -5.80
N SER A 157 -29.21 -36.53 -5.86
CA SER A 157 -29.23 -35.70 -4.65
C SER A 157 -30.55 -35.86 -3.89
N ASP A 158 -30.52 -36.50 -2.72
CA ASP A 158 -31.70 -36.61 -1.87
C ASP A 158 -31.92 -35.32 -1.05
N PRO A 159 -32.94 -34.50 -1.36
CA PRO A 159 -33.20 -33.24 -0.66
C PRO A 159 -33.59 -33.43 0.81
N ALA A 160 -33.94 -34.65 1.26
CA ALA A 160 -34.26 -34.95 2.65
C ALA A 160 -33.03 -34.91 3.57
N VAL A 161 -31.81 -35.02 3.04
CA VAL A 161 -30.56 -35.05 3.82
C VAL A 161 -29.74 -33.77 3.60
N ARG A 162 -30.29 -32.63 4.04
CA ARG A 162 -29.75 -31.28 3.79
C ARG A 162 -28.28 -31.10 4.17
N ASP A 163 -27.83 -31.67 5.28
CA ASP A 163 -26.44 -31.51 5.75
C ASP A 163 -25.44 -32.24 4.85
N ARG A 164 -25.75 -33.47 4.40
CA ARG A 164 -24.91 -34.20 3.43
C ARG A 164 -24.85 -33.49 2.08
N LEU A 165 -25.95 -32.87 1.64
CA LEU A 165 -25.95 -32.10 0.39
C LEU A 165 -25.08 -30.85 0.48
N ARG A 166 -25.09 -30.16 1.63
CA ARG A 166 -24.20 -29.01 1.88
C ARG A 166 -22.73 -29.44 1.85
N GLU A 167 -22.38 -30.51 2.56
CA GLU A 167 -21.02 -31.07 2.55
C GLU A 167 -20.60 -31.54 1.15
N GLY A 168 -21.50 -32.19 0.41
CA GLY A 168 -21.28 -32.62 -0.97
C GLY A 168 -20.99 -31.45 -1.90
N ARG A 169 -21.78 -30.37 -1.84
CA ARG A 169 -21.59 -29.15 -2.65
C ARG A 169 -20.28 -28.44 -2.33
N GLU A 170 -19.92 -28.34 -1.06
CA GLU A 170 -18.63 -27.77 -0.64
C GLU A 170 -17.45 -28.63 -1.11
N ARG A 171 -17.60 -29.95 -1.09
CA ARG A 171 -16.58 -30.87 -1.62
C ARG A 171 -16.42 -30.75 -3.13
N VAL A 172 -17.52 -30.68 -3.89
CA VAL A 172 -17.49 -30.42 -5.34
C VAL A 172 -16.75 -29.10 -5.62
N ARG A 173 -17.12 -28.02 -4.94
CA ARG A 173 -16.41 -26.73 -5.06
C ARG A 173 -14.93 -26.89 -4.80
N ARG A 174 -14.53 -27.55 -3.72
CA ARG A 174 -13.11 -27.74 -3.35
C ARG A 174 -12.34 -28.57 -4.39
N LYS A 175 -12.93 -29.65 -4.89
CA LYS A 175 -12.28 -30.60 -5.81
C LYS A 175 -12.19 -30.08 -7.25
N PHE A 176 -13.20 -29.36 -7.73
CA PHE A 176 -13.20 -28.76 -9.07
C PHE A 176 -12.62 -27.33 -9.12
N SER A 177 -12.33 -26.69 -7.97
CA SER A 177 -11.71 -25.36 -7.89
C SER A 177 -10.35 -25.23 -8.60
N PRO A 178 -9.41 -26.20 -8.49
CA PRO A 178 -8.14 -26.11 -9.21
C PRO A 178 -8.33 -26.06 -10.73
N LEU A 179 -9.28 -26.85 -11.25
CA LEU A 179 -9.69 -26.83 -12.66
C LEU A 179 -10.30 -25.48 -13.07
N ALA A 180 -11.15 -24.87 -12.25
CA ALA A 180 -11.70 -23.54 -12.51
C ALA A 180 -10.59 -22.48 -12.60
N ARG A 181 -9.66 -22.48 -11.63
CA ARG A 181 -8.50 -21.58 -11.61
C ARG A 181 -7.59 -21.77 -12.82
N ALA A 182 -7.35 -23.01 -13.24
CA ALA A 182 -6.56 -23.32 -14.43
C ALA A 182 -7.21 -22.79 -15.73
N ARG A 183 -8.53 -22.58 -15.75
CA ARG A 183 -9.28 -21.99 -16.86
C ARG A 183 -9.51 -20.48 -16.73
N GLY A 184 -9.05 -19.86 -15.64
CA GLY A 184 -9.27 -18.44 -15.34
C GLY A 184 -10.69 -18.11 -14.86
N GLU A 185 -11.46 -19.11 -14.44
CA GLU A 185 -12.83 -18.98 -13.95
C GLU A 185 -12.87 -18.98 -12.42
N SER A 186 -13.81 -18.25 -11.82
CA SER A 186 -13.99 -18.24 -10.36
C SER A 186 -14.62 -19.53 -9.81
N MET A 187 -15.36 -20.26 -10.65
CA MET A 187 -16.04 -21.50 -10.28
C MET A 187 -16.22 -22.41 -11.49
N PHE A 188 -16.06 -23.71 -11.29
CA PHE A 188 -16.32 -24.71 -12.33
C PHE A 188 -17.83 -24.93 -12.46
N PRO A 189 -18.40 -25.02 -13.68
CA PRO A 189 -19.84 -25.20 -13.88
C PRO A 189 -20.32 -26.53 -13.28
N PHE A 190 -21.32 -26.44 -12.41
CA PHE A 190 -21.92 -27.58 -11.70
C PHE A 190 -23.45 -27.46 -11.71
N LEU A 191 -24.12 -28.53 -12.15
CA LEU A 191 -25.57 -28.68 -12.13
C LEU A 191 -25.95 -29.90 -11.30
N GLU A 192 -27.04 -29.79 -10.54
CA GLU A 192 -27.52 -30.86 -9.65
C GLU A 192 -28.96 -31.24 -10.05
N ILE A 193 -29.21 -32.54 -10.23
CA ILE A 193 -30.54 -33.09 -10.51
C ILE A 193 -31.02 -33.89 -9.28
N PRO A 194 -32.04 -33.38 -8.55
CA PRO A 194 -32.55 -34.01 -7.35
C PRO A 194 -33.12 -35.41 -7.62
N TYR A 195 -32.90 -36.29 -6.66
CA TYR A 195 -33.53 -37.60 -6.63
C TYR A 195 -34.98 -37.46 -6.18
N ASN A 196 -35.92 -38.03 -6.95
CA ASN A 196 -37.30 -38.14 -6.53
C ASN A 196 -37.81 -39.59 -6.72
N PRO A 197 -38.14 -40.31 -5.63
CA PRO A 197 -38.60 -41.71 -5.68
C PRO A 197 -39.85 -41.93 -6.54
N LEU A 198 -40.71 -40.92 -6.72
CA LEU A 198 -41.95 -41.04 -7.50
C LEU A 198 -41.70 -41.36 -8.97
N TYR A 199 -40.52 -41.02 -9.50
CA TYR A 199 -40.14 -41.20 -10.91
C TYR A 199 -39.29 -42.45 -11.15
N GLN A 200 -39.13 -43.32 -10.14
CA GLN A 200 -38.33 -44.55 -10.24
C GLN A 200 -39.14 -45.76 -10.74
N ASP A 201 -40.40 -45.87 -10.32
CA ASP A 201 -41.28 -47.01 -10.65
C ASP A 201 -42.29 -46.69 -11.76
N SER A 202 -42.56 -45.41 -12.05
CA SER A 202 -43.34 -45.01 -13.21
C SER A 202 -42.46 -45.02 -14.45
N ARG A 203 -42.84 -45.75 -15.49
CA ARG A 203 -42.21 -45.66 -16.83
C ARG A 203 -42.41 -44.28 -17.52
N SER A 204 -42.93 -43.29 -16.81
CA SER A 204 -43.33 -41.97 -17.28
C SER A 204 -42.20 -40.95 -17.10
N LEU A 205 -41.91 -40.16 -18.13
CA LEU A 205 -40.87 -39.13 -18.10
C LEU A 205 -41.37 -37.86 -17.40
N ALA A 206 -40.47 -37.07 -16.80
CA ALA A 206 -40.83 -35.80 -16.15
C ALA A 206 -41.47 -34.82 -17.16
N VAL A 207 -41.01 -34.86 -18.41
CA VAL A 207 -41.57 -34.04 -19.52
C VAL A 207 -43.01 -34.44 -19.88
N GLU A 208 -43.38 -35.71 -19.67
CA GLU A 208 -44.73 -36.23 -19.94
C GLU A 208 -45.71 -35.96 -18.78
N THR A 209 -45.18 -35.73 -17.57
CA THR A 209 -45.94 -35.65 -16.32
C THR A 209 -46.02 -34.24 -15.73
N GLU A 210 -45.04 -33.37 -16.03
CA GLU A 210 -44.98 -31.98 -15.60
C GLU A 210 -45.12 -31.03 -16.79
N GLY A 211 -45.91 -29.94 -16.66
CA GLY A 211 -46.09 -28.94 -17.72
C GLY A 211 -44.89 -27.99 -17.87
N ALA A 212 -44.73 -27.40 -19.06
CA ALA A 212 -43.70 -26.38 -19.32
C ALA A 212 -43.85 -25.16 -18.39
N GLY A 213 -42.75 -24.64 -17.86
CA GLY A 213 -42.75 -23.50 -16.93
C GLY A 213 -43.17 -23.82 -15.49
N THR A 214 -43.24 -25.11 -15.14
CA THR A 214 -43.40 -25.54 -13.74
C THR A 214 -42.18 -25.08 -12.92
N VAL A 215 -42.39 -24.50 -11.75
CA VAL A 215 -41.29 -24.00 -10.90
C VAL A 215 -40.82 -25.06 -9.90
N THR A 216 -41.67 -26.06 -9.65
CA THR A 216 -41.46 -27.14 -8.69
C THR A 216 -41.54 -28.49 -9.40
N GLY A 217 -40.52 -29.34 -9.26
CA GLY A 217 -40.48 -30.65 -9.93
C GLY A 217 -39.10 -31.01 -10.46
N LEU A 218 -39.01 -32.05 -11.29
CA LEU A 218 -37.77 -32.46 -11.94
C LEU A 218 -37.55 -31.78 -13.31
N ARG A 219 -38.63 -31.43 -14.02
CA ARG A 219 -38.57 -30.80 -15.35
C ARG A 219 -37.68 -29.55 -15.41
N PRO A 220 -37.69 -28.63 -14.42
CA PRO A 220 -36.82 -27.44 -14.45
C PRO A 220 -35.33 -27.77 -14.41
N ALA A 221 -34.95 -28.89 -13.80
CA ALA A 221 -33.56 -29.32 -13.79
C ALA A 221 -33.11 -29.84 -15.16
N TYR A 222 -34.01 -30.51 -15.89
CA TYR A 222 -33.75 -30.96 -17.26
C TYR A 222 -33.82 -29.81 -18.28
N GLU A 223 -34.70 -28.81 -18.07
CA GLU A 223 -34.75 -27.59 -18.88
C GLU A 223 -33.44 -26.79 -18.77
N ARG A 224 -32.90 -26.60 -17.55
CA ARG A 224 -31.58 -25.98 -17.36
C ARG A 224 -30.44 -26.74 -18.03
N LEU A 225 -30.48 -28.08 -18.02
CA LEU A 225 -29.49 -28.92 -18.71
C LEU A 225 -29.61 -28.75 -20.24
N ALA A 226 -30.83 -28.75 -20.78
CA ALA A 226 -31.09 -28.49 -22.19
C ALA A 226 -30.63 -27.08 -22.59
N ASP A 227 -30.95 -26.04 -21.81
CA ASP A 227 -30.52 -24.66 -22.07
C ASP A 227 -29.00 -24.52 -22.06
N TRP A 228 -28.30 -25.19 -21.12
CA TRP A 228 -26.84 -25.21 -21.11
C TRP A 228 -26.28 -25.83 -22.39
N LEU A 229 -26.90 -26.92 -22.88
CA LEU A 229 -26.53 -27.53 -24.17
C LEU A 229 -26.85 -26.60 -25.36
N LEU A 230 -27.90 -25.78 -25.27
CA LEU A 230 -28.30 -24.80 -26.29
C LEU A 230 -27.50 -23.50 -26.29
N ALA A 231 -26.77 -23.18 -25.21
CA ALA A 231 -26.06 -21.90 -24.98
C ALA A 231 -24.95 -21.54 -25.97
N HIS A 232 -24.92 -22.12 -27.17
CA HIS A 232 -24.07 -21.72 -28.29
C HIS A 232 -24.76 -20.78 -29.30
N ARG A 233 -25.59 -19.84 -28.83
CA ARG A 233 -25.94 -18.63 -29.60
C ARG A 233 -26.23 -17.44 -28.66
N THR A 234 -25.23 -16.63 -28.30
CA THR A 234 -25.48 -15.20 -28.05
C THR A 234 -25.67 -14.56 -29.40
N THR A 235 -26.91 -14.18 -29.76
CA THR A 235 -27.09 -13.29 -30.92
C THR A 235 -26.51 -11.93 -30.52
N ARG A 236 -25.59 -11.41 -31.34
CA ARG A 236 -24.98 -10.09 -31.12
C ARG A 236 -26.09 -9.05 -30.98
N PRO A 237 -26.19 -8.31 -29.85
CA PRO A 237 -27.25 -7.32 -29.69
C PRO A 237 -27.06 -6.17 -30.68
N THR A 238 -28.14 -5.76 -31.33
CA THR A 238 -28.15 -4.62 -32.26
C THR A 238 -28.61 -3.34 -31.59
N ALA A 239 -29.28 -3.46 -30.44
CA ALA A 239 -29.69 -2.37 -29.57
C ALA A 239 -29.55 -2.74 -28.09
N ALA A 240 -29.49 -1.74 -27.21
CA ALA A 240 -29.52 -1.92 -25.75
C ALA A 240 -30.32 -0.81 -25.05
N THR A 241 -31.08 -1.16 -24.02
CA THR A 241 -31.74 -0.21 -23.11
C THR A 241 -31.00 -0.23 -21.77
N ILE A 242 -30.52 0.92 -21.32
CA ILE A 242 -29.83 1.07 -20.03
C ILE A 242 -30.78 1.72 -19.04
N VAL A 243 -31.22 0.96 -18.04
CA VAL A 243 -32.01 1.45 -16.91
C VAL A 243 -31.06 1.92 -15.81
N HIS A 244 -31.10 3.21 -15.45
CA HIS A 244 -30.18 3.80 -14.48
C HIS A 244 -30.87 4.75 -13.49
N PHE A 245 -30.20 4.98 -12.36
CA PHE A 245 -30.60 5.98 -11.36
C PHE A 245 -29.78 7.27 -11.52
N PRO A 246 -30.23 8.42 -10.96
CA PRO A 246 -29.54 9.71 -11.11
C PRO A 246 -28.06 9.67 -10.73
N ARG A 247 -27.70 9.00 -9.63
CA ARG A 247 -26.31 8.88 -9.17
C ARG A 247 -25.40 8.07 -10.10
N HIS A 248 -25.96 7.24 -10.98
CA HIS A 248 -25.23 6.44 -11.97
C HIS A 248 -25.24 7.06 -13.37
N ALA A 249 -25.73 8.29 -13.51
CA ALA A 249 -25.79 8.97 -14.80
C ALA A 249 -24.43 9.05 -15.54
N PRO A 250 -23.26 9.26 -14.89
CA PRO A 250 -21.97 9.21 -15.55
C PRO A 250 -21.65 7.84 -16.16
N TRP A 251 -21.98 6.76 -15.45
CA TRP A 251 -21.85 5.38 -15.95
C TRP A 251 -22.78 5.10 -17.11
N ALA A 252 -24.04 5.53 -17.02
CA ALA A 252 -24.99 5.39 -18.11
C ALA A 252 -24.52 6.12 -19.38
N ALA A 253 -23.97 7.33 -19.24
CA ALA A 253 -23.43 8.12 -20.35
C ALA A 253 -22.20 7.47 -21.00
N TRP A 254 -21.24 6.98 -20.20
CA TRP A 254 -20.06 6.28 -20.71
C TRP A 254 -20.43 4.97 -21.41
N LEU A 255 -21.28 4.14 -20.80
CA LEU A 255 -21.76 2.88 -21.41
C LEU A 255 -22.46 3.13 -22.75
N ARG A 256 -23.30 4.17 -22.83
CA ARG A 256 -23.99 4.56 -24.06
C ARG A 256 -23.02 4.82 -25.22
N GLU A 257 -21.93 5.53 -24.96
CA GLU A 257 -20.93 5.90 -25.96
C GLU A 257 -20.09 4.68 -26.39
N ARG A 258 -19.63 3.86 -25.45
CA ARG A 258 -18.86 2.64 -25.76
C ARG A 258 -19.65 1.61 -26.55
N LEU A 259 -20.93 1.43 -26.22
CA LEU A 259 -21.82 0.58 -26.99
C LEU A 259 -22.08 1.14 -28.40
N ALA A 260 -22.15 2.47 -28.55
CA ALA A 260 -22.28 3.10 -29.88
C ALA A 260 -21.04 2.88 -30.76
N GLU A 261 -19.83 2.89 -30.20
CA GLU A 261 -18.57 2.56 -30.91
C GLU A 261 -18.57 1.12 -31.46
N GLN A 262 -19.28 0.19 -30.80
CA GLN A 262 -19.48 -1.19 -31.27
C GLN A 262 -20.68 -1.37 -32.20
N GLY A 263 -21.36 -0.28 -32.57
CA GLY A 263 -22.51 -0.26 -33.46
C GLY A 263 -23.83 -0.68 -32.81
N VAL A 264 -23.93 -0.65 -31.47
CA VAL A 264 -25.15 -0.98 -30.72
C VAL A 264 -25.94 0.31 -30.47
N ARG A 265 -27.21 0.36 -30.89
CA ARG A 265 -28.08 1.52 -30.63
C ARG A 265 -28.52 1.54 -29.17
N THR A 266 -28.31 2.64 -28.46
CA THR A 266 -28.54 2.72 -27.02
C THR A 266 -29.66 3.69 -26.63
N GLU A 267 -30.55 3.26 -25.75
CA GLU A 267 -31.60 4.09 -25.13
C GLU A 267 -31.36 4.15 -23.61
N LEU A 268 -31.43 5.35 -23.02
CA LEU A 268 -31.33 5.53 -21.57
C LEU A 268 -32.74 5.66 -20.97
N ARG A 269 -33.03 4.89 -19.92
CA ARG A 269 -34.26 4.98 -19.14
C ARG A 269 -33.95 5.16 -17.66
N ARG A 270 -34.77 5.95 -17.00
CA ARG A 270 -34.69 6.17 -15.57
C ARG A 270 -35.37 5.03 -14.82
N GLY A 271 -34.73 4.52 -13.76
CA GLY A 271 -35.25 3.41 -12.95
C GLY A 271 -36.60 3.71 -12.29
N ASP A 272 -36.79 4.95 -11.82
CA ASP A 272 -38.01 5.43 -11.15
C ASP A 272 -39.25 5.52 -12.04
N ILE A 273 -39.10 5.38 -13.36
CA ILE A 273 -40.20 5.42 -14.33
C ILE A 273 -40.30 4.13 -15.17
N TYR A 274 -39.51 3.10 -14.85
CA TYR A 274 -39.52 1.84 -15.59
C TYR A 274 -40.70 0.96 -15.14
N THR A 275 -41.41 0.36 -16.12
CA THR A 275 -42.68 -0.34 -15.91
C THR A 275 -42.64 -1.84 -16.19
N GLY A 276 -41.44 -2.47 -16.21
CA GLY A 276 -41.31 -3.93 -16.35
C GLY A 276 -41.43 -4.47 -17.79
N GLU A 277 -41.15 -3.66 -18.81
CA GLU A 277 -41.22 -4.07 -20.22
C GLU A 277 -40.10 -5.08 -20.59
N SER A 278 -40.45 -6.21 -21.22
CA SER A 278 -39.50 -7.20 -21.73
C SER A 278 -38.70 -6.71 -22.96
N PRO A 279 -37.44 -7.12 -23.13
CA PRO A 279 -36.66 -6.78 -24.33
C PRO A 279 -37.22 -7.43 -25.61
N GLU A 280 -37.18 -6.68 -26.72
CA GLU A 280 -37.43 -7.24 -28.05
C GLU A 280 -36.29 -8.16 -28.51
N PRO A 281 -36.54 -9.16 -29.38
CA PRO A 281 -35.49 -10.05 -29.89
C PRO A 281 -34.30 -9.28 -30.49
N GLY A 282 -33.09 -9.53 -29.97
CA GLY A 282 -31.86 -8.86 -30.43
C GLY A 282 -31.56 -7.50 -29.77
N ARG A 283 -32.31 -7.14 -28.72
CA ARG A 283 -32.09 -5.96 -27.87
C ARG A 283 -31.73 -6.36 -26.44
N ALA A 284 -30.60 -5.88 -25.92
CA ALA A 284 -30.21 -6.12 -24.53
C ALA A 284 -30.91 -5.15 -23.57
N LEU A 285 -31.26 -5.59 -22.36
CA LEU A 285 -31.78 -4.75 -21.28
C LEU A 285 -30.78 -4.77 -20.12
N LEU A 286 -30.16 -3.63 -19.83
CA LEU A 286 -29.09 -3.48 -18.84
C LEU A 286 -29.61 -2.71 -17.62
N PHE A 287 -29.69 -3.36 -16.47
CA PHE A 287 -29.99 -2.69 -15.19
C PHE A 287 -28.69 -2.26 -14.52
N LEU A 288 -28.46 -0.94 -14.47
CA LEU A 288 -27.26 -0.36 -13.89
C LEU A 288 -27.44 -0.15 -12.38
N ALA A 289 -26.72 -0.94 -11.58
CA ALA A 289 -26.73 -0.95 -10.13
C ALA A 289 -28.15 -0.89 -9.52
N PRO A 290 -28.99 -1.93 -9.74
CA PRO A 290 -30.38 -1.94 -9.27
C PRO A 290 -30.54 -2.08 -7.75
N GLY A 291 -29.46 -1.98 -6.96
CA GLY A 291 -29.55 -1.92 -5.49
C GLY A 291 -30.35 -0.70 -4.98
N ASP A 292 -30.55 0.29 -5.85
CA ASP A 292 -31.32 1.52 -5.57
C ASP A 292 -32.78 1.43 -5.94
N ALA A 293 -33.18 0.31 -6.54
CA ALA A 293 -34.56 0.04 -6.85
C ALA A 293 -35.36 -0.15 -5.55
N ASP A 294 -36.56 0.41 -5.52
CA ASP A 294 -37.53 0.05 -4.50
C ASP A 294 -37.94 -1.43 -4.62
N ASP A 295 -38.63 -1.94 -3.60
CA ASP A 295 -39.03 -3.36 -3.55
C ASP A 295 -39.92 -3.74 -4.74
N THR A 296 -40.67 -2.78 -5.29
CA THR A 296 -41.56 -2.99 -6.44
C THR A 296 -40.76 -3.25 -7.72
N LEU A 297 -39.79 -2.38 -8.02
CA LEU A 297 -38.92 -2.51 -9.18
C LEU A 297 -37.97 -3.70 -9.02
N ARG A 298 -37.50 -4.02 -7.81
CA ARG A 298 -36.72 -5.26 -7.56
C ARG A 298 -37.53 -6.51 -7.88
N ALA A 299 -38.79 -6.57 -7.43
CA ALA A 299 -39.69 -7.67 -7.77
C ALA A 299 -39.95 -7.77 -9.29
N GLN A 300 -40.10 -6.62 -9.98
CA GLN A 300 -40.24 -6.60 -11.44
C GLN A 300 -38.98 -7.12 -12.16
N ILE A 301 -37.79 -6.73 -11.72
CA ILE A 301 -36.51 -7.22 -12.26
C ILE A 301 -36.39 -8.73 -12.03
N GLY A 302 -36.78 -9.23 -10.86
CA GLY A 302 -36.79 -10.67 -10.54
C GLY A 302 -37.80 -11.48 -11.35
N ALA A 303 -38.87 -10.86 -11.84
CA ALA A 303 -39.91 -11.52 -12.64
C ALA A 303 -39.59 -11.61 -14.15
N LEU A 304 -38.65 -10.80 -14.66
CA LEU A 304 -38.17 -10.89 -16.03
C LEU A 304 -37.25 -12.11 -16.14
N ASN A 305 -37.58 -13.15 -16.92
CA ASN A 305 -36.67 -14.28 -17.18
C ASN A 305 -36.34 -14.37 -18.68
N HIS A 306 -35.27 -13.68 -19.11
CA HIS A 306 -34.89 -13.55 -20.52
C HIS A 306 -33.37 -13.51 -20.70
N THR A 307 -32.85 -14.19 -21.73
CA THR A 307 -31.40 -14.31 -22.02
C THR A 307 -30.71 -13.01 -22.40
N ASP A 308 -31.46 -11.93 -22.60
CA ASP A 308 -30.96 -10.60 -23.02
C ASP A 308 -31.01 -9.56 -21.89
N VAL A 309 -31.40 -9.96 -20.67
CA VAL A 309 -31.36 -9.10 -19.47
C VAL A 309 -29.99 -9.24 -18.80
N ARG A 310 -29.35 -8.13 -18.43
CA ARG A 310 -28.07 -8.09 -17.71
C ARG A 310 -28.15 -7.16 -16.51
N ILE A 311 -27.47 -7.54 -15.44
CA ILE A 311 -27.26 -6.67 -14.27
C ILE A 311 -25.83 -6.14 -14.32
N VAL A 312 -25.67 -4.81 -14.40
CA VAL A 312 -24.37 -4.14 -14.45
C VAL A 312 -24.06 -3.56 -13.07
N LEU A 313 -22.98 -4.02 -12.43
CA LEU A 313 -22.57 -3.58 -11.10
C LEU A 313 -21.43 -2.57 -11.20
N VAL A 314 -21.55 -1.39 -10.58
CA VAL A 314 -20.54 -0.31 -10.67
C VAL A 314 -20.02 0.22 -9.33
N ASP A 315 -20.79 0.11 -8.25
CA ASP A 315 -20.40 0.57 -6.92
C ASP A 315 -20.72 -0.43 -5.81
N GLU A 316 -21.96 -0.91 -5.72
CA GLU A 316 -22.45 -1.77 -4.63
C GLU A 316 -22.84 -3.18 -5.10
N PRO A 317 -22.72 -4.19 -4.22
CA PRO A 317 -23.25 -5.52 -4.50
C PRO A 317 -24.79 -5.48 -4.60
N PHE A 318 -25.35 -6.26 -5.52
CA PHE A 318 -26.81 -6.42 -5.60
C PHE A 318 -27.32 -7.25 -4.40
N PRO A 319 -28.27 -6.74 -3.59
CA PRO A 319 -28.56 -7.29 -2.26
C PRO A 319 -29.41 -8.59 -2.18
N GLU A 320 -29.88 -9.19 -3.28
CA GLU A 320 -30.84 -10.33 -3.21
C GLU A 320 -30.51 -11.57 -4.06
N ALA A 321 -31.01 -12.72 -3.57
CA ALA A 321 -30.91 -14.07 -4.17
C ALA A 321 -31.89 -14.30 -5.34
N GLU A 322 -32.92 -13.46 -5.50
CA GLU A 322 -34.00 -13.65 -6.47
C GLU A 322 -33.56 -13.30 -7.91
N ALA A 323 -32.64 -12.34 -8.07
CA ALA A 323 -31.97 -12.05 -9.35
C ALA A 323 -30.68 -12.86 -9.58
N ALA A 324 -30.53 -14.03 -8.92
CA ALA A 324 -29.36 -14.91 -9.12
C ALA A 324 -29.34 -15.58 -10.51
N HIS A 325 -30.45 -15.54 -11.25
CA HIS A 325 -30.60 -16.14 -12.56
C HIS A 325 -30.18 -15.21 -13.73
N HIS A 326 -30.04 -13.91 -13.47
CA HIS A 326 -29.58 -12.92 -14.46
C HIS A 326 -28.06 -12.91 -14.59
N GLU A 327 -27.56 -12.81 -15.83
CA GLU A 327 -26.13 -12.66 -16.09
C GLU A 327 -25.64 -11.28 -15.58
N ARG A 328 -24.51 -11.28 -14.88
CA ARG A 328 -23.96 -10.11 -14.21
C ARG A 328 -22.69 -9.63 -14.90
N ILE A 329 -22.64 -8.34 -15.19
CA ILE A 329 -21.47 -7.64 -15.68
C ILE A 329 -20.92 -6.82 -14.52
N ASP A 330 -19.81 -7.28 -13.93
CA ASP A 330 -19.19 -6.62 -12.78
C ASP A 330 -18.11 -5.64 -13.24
N LEU A 331 -18.37 -4.35 -13.07
CA LEU A 331 -17.47 -3.24 -13.40
C LEU A 331 -16.90 -2.56 -12.12
N ARG A 332 -17.08 -3.20 -10.95
CA ARG A 332 -16.54 -2.70 -9.69
C ARG A 332 -15.03 -2.92 -9.66
N GLU A 333 -14.31 -1.93 -9.15
CA GLU A 333 -12.83 -1.93 -8.98
C GLU A 333 -11.95 -2.18 -10.23
N THR A 334 -12.51 -2.45 -11.42
CA THR A 334 -11.84 -2.54 -12.74
C THR A 334 -11.22 -1.25 -13.33
N SER A 335 -10.11 -1.37 -14.07
CA SER A 335 -9.62 -0.33 -15.00
C SER A 335 -10.58 -0.12 -16.19
N GLU A 336 -10.39 0.95 -16.99
CA GLU A 336 -11.24 1.19 -18.18
C GLU A 336 -11.16 0.00 -19.16
N ASP A 337 -9.96 -0.55 -19.38
CA ASP A 337 -9.75 -1.70 -20.28
C ASP A 337 -10.43 -2.97 -19.76
N GLU A 338 -10.30 -3.26 -18.47
CA GLU A 338 -10.96 -4.40 -17.83
C GLU A 338 -12.49 -4.25 -17.84
N ALA A 339 -12.99 -3.03 -17.62
CA ALA A 339 -14.42 -2.73 -17.67
C ALA A 339 -14.98 -2.93 -19.09
N LEU A 340 -14.26 -2.49 -20.12
CA LEU A 340 -14.63 -2.70 -21.51
C LEU A 340 -14.61 -4.18 -21.89
N GLN A 341 -13.59 -4.92 -21.45
CA GLN A 341 -13.53 -6.36 -21.67
C GLN A 341 -14.70 -7.09 -21.00
N ALA A 342 -14.98 -6.79 -19.72
CA ALA A 342 -16.10 -7.39 -18.99
C ALA A 342 -17.46 -7.06 -19.64
N LEU A 343 -17.66 -5.80 -20.05
CA LEU A 343 -18.87 -5.35 -20.73
C LEU A 343 -19.09 -6.04 -22.08
N TYR A 344 -18.05 -6.08 -22.94
CA TYR A 344 -18.18 -6.67 -24.27
C TYR A 344 -18.25 -8.20 -24.22
N ALA A 345 -17.56 -8.83 -23.29
CA ALA A 345 -17.68 -10.26 -23.04
C ALA A 345 -19.11 -10.62 -22.57
N GLY A 346 -19.65 -9.89 -21.58
CA GLY A 346 -21.00 -10.12 -21.07
C GLY A 346 -22.15 -9.80 -22.04
N LEU A 347 -21.84 -9.13 -23.17
CA LEU A 347 -22.78 -8.82 -24.25
C LEU A 347 -22.49 -9.58 -25.56
N GLY A 348 -21.47 -10.45 -25.59
CA GLY A 348 -21.09 -11.19 -26.79
C GLY A 348 -20.64 -10.32 -27.97
N LEU A 349 -20.06 -9.15 -27.71
CA LEU A 349 -19.68 -8.16 -28.74
C LEU A 349 -18.26 -8.39 -29.32
N GLY A 350 -17.47 -9.32 -28.77
CA GLY A 350 -16.08 -9.59 -29.18
C GLY A 350 -15.08 -8.56 -28.63
N PRO A 351 -13.78 -8.68 -28.99
CA PRO A 351 -12.76 -7.75 -28.49
C PRO A 351 -12.99 -6.32 -29.02
N ALA A 352 -12.68 -5.34 -28.18
CA ALA A 352 -12.80 -3.93 -28.51
C ALA A 352 -12.05 -3.59 -29.81
N ARG A 353 -12.70 -2.88 -30.73
CA ARG A 353 -12.03 -2.30 -31.90
C ARG A 353 -11.22 -1.08 -31.45
N PRO A 354 -9.93 -0.94 -31.84
CA PRO A 354 -9.18 0.28 -31.57
C PRO A 354 -9.80 1.43 -32.36
N GLY A 355 -10.48 2.35 -31.67
CA GLY A 355 -11.01 3.58 -32.26
C GLY A 355 -9.96 4.69 -32.22
N GLU A 356 -9.80 5.42 -33.33
CA GLU A 356 -8.95 6.63 -33.43
C GLU A 356 -9.64 7.91 -32.89
N GLY A 357 -10.68 7.80 -32.06
CA GLY A 357 -11.51 8.93 -31.61
C GLY A 357 -11.33 9.27 -30.12
N SER A 358 -11.20 10.57 -29.81
CA SER A 358 -11.34 11.12 -28.46
C SER A 358 -12.79 10.93 -27.98
N ALA A 359 -13.02 9.99 -27.05
CA ALA A 359 -14.32 9.84 -26.40
C ALA A 359 -14.72 11.14 -25.66
N ALA A 360 -15.98 11.53 -25.79
CA ALA A 360 -16.53 12.71 -25.13
C ALA A 360 -16.86 12.43 -23.65
N ALA A 361 -17.31 11.21 -23.32
CA ALA A 361 -17.55 10.76 -21.94
C ALA A 361 -16.31 10.05 -21.36
N ARG A 362 -15.84 10.54 -20.22
CA ARG A 362 -14.71 9.97 -19.47
C ARG A 362 -15.13 8.74 -18.69
N PHE A 363 -14.18 7.83 -18.46
CA PHE A 363 -14.40 6.69 -17.58
C PHE A 363 -14.86 7.18 -16.19
N PRO A 364 -15.98 6.69 -15.62
CA PRO A 364 -16.62 7.26 -14.43
C PRO A 364 -15.91 6.93 -13.10
N ARG A 365 -14.61 7.21 -13.03
CA ARG A 365 -13.79 7.12 -11.82
C ARG A 365 -12.95 8.36 -11.61
N LEU A 366 -12.54 8.57 -10.36
CA LEU A 366 -11.60 9.64 -10.05
C LEU A 366 -10.30 9.47 -10.87
N PRO A 367 -9.71 10.56 -11.38
CA PRO A 367 -8.49 10.50 -12.16
C PRO A 367 -7.32 9.98 -11.34
N ALA A 368 -6.27 9.49 -12.02
CA ALA A 368 -5.04 9.04 -11.37
C ALA A 368 -4.39 10.15 -10.50
N ALA A 369 -4.60 11.42 -10.85
CA ALA A 369 -4.21 12.58 -10.06
C ALA A 369 -5.27 12.93 -9.01
N THR A 370 -5.43 12.07 -7.99
CA THR A 370 -6.33 12.29 -6.86
C THR A 370 -5.75 11.88 -5.51
N ASN A 371 -6.23 12.51 -4.45
CA ASN A 371 -5.99 12.10 -3.06
C ASN A 371 -7.30 12.10 -2.23
N VAL A 372 -8.46 12.10 -2.90
CA VAL A 372 -9.78 12.04 -2.25
C VAL A 372 -9.94 10.68 -1.59
N ALA A 373 -10.39 10.69 -0.33
CA ALA A 373 -10.57 9.45 0.43
C ALA A 373 -11.77 8.63 -0.11
N PRO A 374 -11.81 7.28 0.10
CA PRO A 374 -12.83 6.37 -0.47
C PRO A 374 -14.27 6.84 -0.26
N ARG A 375 -15.26 6.49 -1.09
CA ARG A 375 -16.64 6.97 -0.87
C ARG A 375 -17.20 6.55 0.50
N ASN A 376 -18.03 7.39 1.13
CA ASN A 376 -18.70 7.04 2.40
C ASN A 376 -19.97 6.24 2.10
N ARG A 377 -20.02 4.96 2.50
CA ARG A 377 -21.18 4.08 2.23
C ARG A 377 -22.43 4.44 3.04
N GLY A 378 -22.29 5.10 4.18
CA GLY A 378 -23.42 5.58 4.99
C GLY A 378 -23.87 7.00 4.65
N PHE A 379 -23.53 7.51 3.47
CA PHE A 379 -24.00 8.82 3.02
C PHE A 379 -25.45 8.71 2.56
N VAL A 380 -26.34 9.51 3.15
CA VAL A 380 -27.73 9.61 2.70
C VAL A 380 -27.76 10.40 1.40
N ASP A 381 -28.29 9.81 0.33
CA ASP A 381 -28.33 10.45 -0.99
C ASP A 381 -29.13 11.77 -0.94
N ARG A 382 -28.52 12.84 -1.49
CA ARG A 382 -29.07 14.21 -1.53
C ARG A 382 -29.03 14.76 -2.95
N ASP A 383 -29.66 14.05 -3.88
CA ASP A 383 -29.48 14.24 -5.32
C ASP A 383 -29.77 15.67 -5.79
N ASP A 384 -30.86 16.28 -5.34
CA ASP A 384 -31.22 17.65 -5.69
C ASP A 384 -30.16 18.66 -5.21
N LEU A 385 -29.67 18.47 -3.98
CA LEU A 385 -28.65 19.34 -3.40
C LEU A 385 -27.30 19.20 -4.11
N LEU A 386 -26.88 17.96 -4.41
CA LEU A 386 -25.63 17.70 -5.11
C LEU A 386 -25.66 18.21 -6.54
N THR A 387 -26.80 18.10 -7.22
CA THR A 387 -27.01 18.65 -8.56
C THR A 387 -26.94 20.18 -8.54
N ALA A 388 -27.66 20.83 -7.62
CA ALA A 388 -27.60 22.28 -7.46
C ALA A 388 -26.20 22.78 -7.09
N LEU A 389 -25.47 22.03 -6.23
CA LEU A 389 -24.11 22.36 -5.84
C LEU A 389 -23.14 22.27 -7.03
N GLU A 390 -23.29 21.27 -7.89
CA GLU A 390 -22.46 21.12 -9.09
C GLU A 390 -22.70 22.23 -10.11
N GLU A 391 -23.97 22.59 -10.34
CA GLU A 391 -24.34 23.65 -11.26
C GLU A 391 -23.81 25.01 -10.79
N GLN A 392 -23.93 25.29 -9.49
CA GLN A 392 -23.38 26.51 -8.87
C GLN A 392 -21.85 26.51 -8.89
N LEU A 393 -21.20 25.35 -8.72
CA LEU A 393 -19.75 25.23 -8.81
C LEU A 393 -19.25 25.58 -10.21
N ARG A 394 -19.91 25.08 -11.26
CA ARG A 394 -19.58 25.42 -12.66
C ARG A 394 -19.82 26.89 -12.97
N THR A 395 -20.92 27.44 -12.48
CA THR A 395 -21.25 28.86 -12.65
C THR A 395 -20.18 29.74 -12.00
N ALA A 396 -19.81 29.45 -10.76
CA ALA A 396 -18.74 30.14 -10.05
C ALA A 396 -17.41 30.05 -10.80
N GLY A 397 -17.06 28.86 -11.32
CA GLY A 397 -15.86 28.67 -12.13
C GLY A 397 -15.81 29.56 -13.37
N ARG A 398 -16.92 29.68 -14.12
CA ARG A 398 -17.04 30.57 -15.29
C ARG A 398 -16.89 32.05 -14.92
N GLU A 399 -17.31 32.45 -13.73
CA GLU A 399 -17.18 33.81 -13.20
C GLU A 399 -15.81 34.08 -12.56
N GLY A 400 -14.89 33.11 -12.55
CA GLY A 400 -13.58 33.24 -11.91
C GLY A 400 -13.65 33.23 -10.37
N ALA A 401 -14.70 32.64 -9.81
CA ALA A 401 -14.97 32.56 -8.39
C ALA A 401 -14.85 31.14 -7.84
N GLY A 402 -14.34 31.01 -6.62
CA GLY A 402 -14.40 29.76 -5.85
C GLY A 402 -15.74 29.64 -5.12
N LEU A 403 -16.26 28.42 -4.97
CA LEU A 403 -17.53 28.19 -4.28
C LEU A 403 -17.28 27.78 -2.82
N VAL A 404 -17.90 28.49 -1.89
CA VAL A 404 -17.84 28.20 -0.46
C VAL A 404 -19.12 27.50 -0.02
N LEU A 405 -19.02 26.19 0.23
CA LEU A 405 -20.06 25.40 0.91
C LEU A 405 -20.01 25.71 2.41
N HIS A 406 -20.98 26.49 2.89
CA HIS A 406 -21.00 26.96 4.28
C HIS A 406 -22.21 26.44 5.07
N GLY A 407 -22.02 26.31 6.38
CA GLY A 407 -23.06 25.89 7.31
C GLY A 407 -22.48 25.48 8.67
N PRO A 408 -23.32 25.29 9.70
CA PRO A 408 -22.89 24.91 11.03
C PRO A 408 -22.08 23.60 11.09
N GLY A 409 -21.37 23.37 12.20
CA GLY A 409 -20.68 22.10 12.45
C GLY A 409 -21.65 20.91 12.49
N GLY A 410 -21.23 19.75 11.97
CA GLY A 410 -22.06 18.54 11.95
C GLY A 410 -23.11 18.46 10.84
N TRP A 411 -23.19 19.45 9.95
CA TRP A 411 -24.12 19.46 8.80
C TRP A 411 -23.63 18.66 7.58
N GLY A 412 -22.45 18.06 7.66
CA GLY A 412 -21.93 17.16 6.63
C GLY A 412 -21.26 17.82 5.43
N LYS A 413 -20.80 19.07 5.54
CA LYS A 413 -20.10 19.79 4.45
C LYS A 413 -18.98 18.98 3.78
N SER A 414 -18.10 18.39 4.60
CA SER A 414 -16.99 17.57 4.11
C SER A 414 -17.47 16.27 3.46
N GLU A 415 -18.57 15.68 3.95
CA GLU A 415 -19.18 14.50 3.34
C GLU A 415 -19.85 14.83 2.00
N THR A 416 -20.62 15.92 1.94
CA THR A 416 -21.24 16.42 0.69
C THR A 416 -20.18 16.76 -0.36
N ALA A 417 -19.09 17.44 0.02
CA ALA A 417 -18.00 17.76 -0.90
C ALA A 417 -17.27 16.49 -1.40
N ARG A 418 -17.09 15.48 -0.53
CA ARG A 418 -16.49 14.19 -0.91
C ARG A 418 -17.40 13.42 -1.86
N GLU A 419 -18.70 13.39 -1.59
CA GLU A 419 -19.68 12.75 -2.47
C GLU A 419 -19.74 13.44 -3.84
N LEU A 420 -19.70 14.78 -3.87
CA LEU A 420 -19.60 15.54 -5.11
C LEU A 420 -18.34 15.16 -5.90
N CYS A 421 -17.18 14.99 -5.24
CA CYS A 421 -15.97 14.51 -5.92
C CYS A 421 -16.16 13.12 -6.51
N HIS A 422 -16.76 12.17 -5.81
CA HIS A 422 -16.96 10.82 -6.35
C HIS A 422 -17.94 10.80 -7.53
N ARG A 423 -19.00 11.62 -7.49
CA ARG A 423 -20.02 11.67 -8.54
C ARG A 423 -19.59 12.47 -9.78
N TYR A 424 -18.94 13.61 -9.59
CA TYR A 424 -18.63 14.57 -10.67
C TYR A 424 -17.13 14.77 -10.92
N GLY A 425 -16.27 14.24 -10.04
CA GLY A 425 -14.82 14.20 -10.19
C GLY A 425 -14.30 13.50 -11.46
N PRO A 426 -14.96 12.46 -12.00
CA PRO A 426 -14.56 11.86 -13.28
C PRO A 426 -14.56 12.84 -14.47
N GLY A 427 -15.26 13.97 -14.35
CA GLY A 427 -15.23 15.06 -15.33
C GLY A 427 -13.93 15.87 -15.37
N TYR A 428 -12.97 15.60 -14.48
CA TYR A 428 -11.71 16.35 -14.33
C TYR A 428 -10.48 15.47 -14.59
N ASP A 429 -9.38 16.09 -15.03
CA ASP A 429 -8.06 15.46 -15.13
C ASP A 429 -7.35 15.37 -13.77
N VAL A 430 -7.71 16.27 -12.84
CA VAL A 430 -7.14 16.36 -11.49
C VAL A 430 -8.27 16.64 -10.49
N VAL A 431 -8.36 15.84 -9.43
CA VAL A 431 -9.27 16.11 -8.29
C VAL A 431 -8.46 16.06 -7.00
N TRP A 432 -8.24 17.20 -6.35
CA TRP A 432 -7.31 17.28 -5.22
C TRP A 432 -7.97 17.82 -3.94
N TRP A 433 -7.80 17.11 -2.84
CA TRP A 433 -8.30 17.41 -1.52
C TRP A 433 -7.21 17.98 -0.61
N VAL A 434 -7.42 19.20 -0.11
CA VAL A 434 -6.51 19.91 0.78
C VAL A 434 -7.18 20.13 2.13
N ARG A 435 -6.56 19.66 3.22
CA ARG A 435 -7.02 19.97 4.58
C ARG A 435 -6.57 21.38 4.95
N ALA A 436 -7.52 22.28 5.20
CA ALA A 436 -7.31 23.72 5.11
C ALA A 436 -7.58 24.51 6.42
N TRP A 437 -7.46 23.87 7.58
CA TRP A 437 -7.50 24.51 8.91
C TRP A 437 -6.17 25.25 9.28
N GLY A 438 -5.56 25.97 8.33
CA GLY A 438 -4.31 26.73 8.54
C GLY A 438 -3.36 26.79 7.34
N ARG A 439 -2.73 27.95 7.12
CA ARG A 439 -1.84 28.26 5.97
C ARG A 439 -0.74 27.24 5.69
N GLU A 440 0.02 26.81 6.70
CA GLU A 440 1.15 25.89 6.51
C GLU A 440 0.69 24.49 6.04
N ARG A 441 -0.50 24.07 6.47
CA ARG A 441 -1.05 22.78 6.06
C ARG A 441 -1.61 22.81 4.66
N ILE A 442 -2.16 23.94 4.24
CA ILE A 442 -2.56 24.19 2.85
C ILE A 442 -1.33 24.06 1.95
N ARG A 443 -0.22 24.74 2.28
CA ARG A 443 1.06 24.61 1.55
C ARG A 443 1.54 23.17 1.48
N ARG A 444 1.56 22.46 2.62
CA ARG A 444 1.95 21.04 2.67
C ARG A 444 1.04 20.14 1.83
N GLY A 445 -0.25 20.43 1.78
CA GLY A 445 -1.24 19.68 0.99
C GLY A 445 -1.10 19.90 -0.53
N LEU A 446 -0.61 21.07 -0.95
CA LEU A 446 -0.39 21.43 -2.35
C LEU A 446 0.99 20.98 -2.88
N ARG A 447 1.99 20.79 -2.02
CA ARG A 447 3.35 20.34 -2.42
C ARG A 447 3.35 19.04 -3.24
N PRO A 448 2.63 17.96 -2.86
CA PRO A 448 2.60 16.74 -3.66
C PRO A 448 1.95 16.95 -5.03
N LEU A 449 0.91 17.79 -5.11
CA LEU A 449 0.26 18.14 -6.38
C LEU A 449 1.24 18.89 -7.31
N SER A 450 2.04 19.81 -6.75
CA SER A 450 3.10 20.50 -7.50
C SER A 450 4.09 19.51 -8.09
N ALA A 451 4.56 18.54 -7.28
CA ALA A 451 5.45 17.47 -7.74
C ALA A 451 4.83 16.60 -8.85
N LEU A 452 3.54 16.26 -8.73
CA LEU A 452 2.82 15.43 -9.69
C LEU A 452 2.66 16.11 -11.05
N LEU A 453 2.40 17.42 -11.06
CA LEU A 453 2.14 18.20 -12.27
C LEU A 453 3.38 18.88 -12.88
N ARG A 454 4.61 18.59 -12.43
CA ARG A 454 5.86 19.19 -12.96
C ARG A 454 6.11 18.85 -14.43
N ALA A 455 6.53 19.84 -15.21
CA ALA A 455 6.93 19.64 -16.60
C ALA A 455 8.24 18.82 -16.71
N PRO A 456 8.46 18.04 -17.79
CA PRO A 456 9.68 17.24 -17.97
C PRO A 456 10.98 18.03 -17.93
N GLU A 457 10.97 19.28 -18.43
CA GLU A 457 12.13 20.18 -18.43
C GLU A 457 12.51 20.66 -17.03
N GLU A 458 11.52 20.85 -16.15
CA GLU A 458 11.70 21.27 -14.75
C GLU A 458 12.21 20.14 -13.84
N ARG A 459 12.13 18.88 -14.29
CA ARG A 459 12.69 17.73 -13.55
C ARG A 459 14.22 17.68 -13.58
N ARG A 460 14.86 18.45 -14.47
CA ARG A 460 16.32 18.47 -14.67
C ARG A 460 17.05 19.58 -13.91
N GLY A 461 16.34 20.52 -13.28
CA GLY A 461 16.94 21.64 -12.53
C GLY A 461 16.72 21.53 -11.01
N ALA A 462 17.74 21.88 -10.23
CA ALA A 462 17.61 22.05 -8.77
C ALA A 462 16.81 23.33 -8.48
N VAL A 463 15.52 23.18 -8.16
CA VAL A 463 14.64 24.31 -7.82
C VAL A 463 14.53 24.45 -6.29
N PRO A 464 14.64 25.66 -5.72
CA PRO A 464 14.43 25.90 -4.28
C PRO A 464 13.06 25.39 -3.80
N GLU A 465 13.00 24.85 -2.57
CA GLU A 465 11.81 24.17 -2.02
C GLU A 465 10.54 25.04 -1.92
N ASP A 466 10.67 26.37 -1.86
CA ASP A 466 9.54 27.30 -1.63
C ASP A 466 8.83 27.83 -2.88
N ASP A 467 9.42 27.69 -4.08
CA ASP A 467 8.86 28.29 -5.31
C ASP A 467 7.86 27.37 -6.06
N GLY A 468 7.77 26.09 -5.68
CA GLY A 468 6.98 25.08 -6.40
C GLY A 468 5.45 25.23 -6.31
N VAL A 469 4.93 25.73 -5.18
CA VAL A 469 3.49 25.94 -4.97
C VAL A 469 3.01 27.17 -5.74
N ALA A 470 3.75 28.28 -5.72
CA ALA A 470 3.39 29.50 -6.45
C ALA A 470 3.30 29.27 -7.97
N ARG A 471 4.24 28.50 -8.53
CA ARG A 471 4.23 28.09 -9.94
C ARG A 471 3.05 27.20 -10.29
N LEU A 472 2.75 26.20 -9.44
CA LEU A 472 1.57 25.36 -9.59
C LEU A 472 0.30 26.22 -9.69
N LEU A 473 0.10 27.12 -8.74
CA LEU A 473 -1.09 27.98 -8.69
C LEU A 473 -1.18 28.90 -9.92
N THR A 474 -0.05 29.47 -10.35
CA THR A 474 0.03 30.30 -11.57
C THR A 474 -0.36 29.50 -12.81
N ARG A 475 0.10 28.25 -12.92
CA ARG A 475 -0.23 27.36 -14.04
C ARG A 475 -1.71 26.98 -14.05
N LEU A 476 -2.26 26.62 -12.90
CA LEU A 476 -3.69 26.30 -12.78
C LEU A 476 -4.59 27.51 -13.07
N SER A 477 -4.10 28.73 -12.80
CA SER A 477 -4.83 29.99 -13.01
C SER A 477 -4.80 30.50 -14.46
N ARG A 478 -3.96 29.94 -15.35
CA ARG A 478 -3.80 30.40 -16.74
C ARG A 478 -4.13 29.27 -17.71
N PRO A 479 -5.34 29.24 -18.31
CA PRO A 479 -5.72 28.17 -19.22
C PRO A 479 -4.93 28.24 -20.54
N GLY A 480 -4.16 27.20 -20.85
CA GLY A 480 -3.70 26.88 -22.20
C GLY A 480 -4.59 25.81 -22.86
N THR A 481 -4.50 25.64 -24.18
CA THR A 481 -5.29 24.64 -24.94
C THR A 481 -5.08 23.21 -24.44
N ASP A 482 -3.87 22.90 -23.95
CA ASP A 482 -3.48 21.58 -23.40
C ASP A 482 -3.51 21.52 -21.86
N SER A 483 -4.17 22.47 -21.19
CA SER A 483 -4.21 22.48 -19.72
C SER A 483 -5.18 21.43 -19.18
N PRO A 484 -4.78 20.66 -18.14
CA PRO A 484 -5.67 19.72 -17.50
C PRO A 484 -6.85 20.45 -16.87
N SER A 485 -8.04 19.87 -16.95
CA SER A 485 -9.20 20.27 -16.16
C SER A 485 -9.00 19.84 -14.71
N TRP A 486 -9.40 20.67 -13.75
CA TRP A 486 -9.09 20.40 -12.34
C TRP A 486 -10.20 20.83 -11.38
N LEU A 487 -10.32 20.10 -10.27
CA LEU A 487 -11.13 20.44 -9.10
C LEU A 487 -10.24 20.39 -7.85
N ILE A 488 -10.15 21.50 -7.11
CA ILE A 488 -9.44 21.53 -5.82
C ILE A 488 -10.44 21.84 -4.70
N VAL A 489 -10.48 20.94 -3.71
CA VAL A 489 -11.31 21.07 -2.51
C VAL A 489 -10.46 21.51 -1.32
N TYR A 490 -10.76 22.67 -0.75
CA TYR A 490 -10.18 23.14 0.51
C TYR A 490 -11.14 22.85 1.65
N ASP A 491 -10.82 21.84 2.45
CA ASP A 491 -11.70 21.32 3.48
C ASP A 491 -11.36 21.86 4.87
N GLY A 492 -12.35 22.50 5.52
CA GLY A 492 -12.26 22.97 6.89
C GLY A 492 -11.57 24.32 7.06
N VAL A 493 -11.83 25.27 6.14
CA VAL A 493 -11.28 26.64 6.24
C VAL A 493 -11.96 27.38 7.38
N GLU A 494 -11.15 27.78 8.37
CA GLU A 494 -11.60 28.56 9.53
C GLU A 494 -11.50 30.06 9.28
N ASP A 495 -10.35 30.52 8.77
CA ASP A 495 -10.08 31.91 8.43
C ASP A 495 -9.82 32.04 6.91
N PRO A 496 -10.59 32.88 6.18
CA PRO A 496 -10.34 33.18 4.77
C PRO A 496 -8.93 33.72 4.48
N ALA A 497 -8.25 34.38 5.43
CA ALA A 497 -6.89 34.90 5.25
C ALA A 497 -5.85 33.78 5.01
N ASP A 498 -6.12 32.56 5.50
CA ASP A 498 -5.25 31.41 5.28
C ASP A 498 -5.14 31.01 3.80
N LEU A 499 -6.14 31.38 2.99
CA LEU A 499 -6.20 31.07 1.55
C LEU A 499 -5.44 32.09 0.68
N GLU A 500 -5.06 33.25 1.22
CA GLU A 500 -4.49 34.34 0.42
C GLU A 500 -3.16 33.94 -0.24
N GLY A 501 -3.11 33.98 -1.57
CA GLY A 501 -1.96 33.56 -2.37
C GLY A 501 -1.76 32.04 -2.44
N LEU A 502 -2.71 31.24 -1.95
CA LEU A 502 -2.68 29.78 -1.96
C LEU A 502 -3.83 29.12 -2.75
N THR A 503 -4.72 29.92 -3.33
CA THR A 503 -5.82 29.45 -4.19
C THR A 503 -5.57 29.81 -5.65
N PRO A 504 -5.71 28.87 -6.61
CA PRO A 504 -5.67 29.20 -8.03
C PRO A 504 -6.94 29.96 -8.43
N VAL A 505 -6.85 30.76 -9.50
CA VAL A 505 -8.00 31.46 -10.08
C VAL A 505 -8.85 30.45 -10.88
N PRO A 506 -10.13 30.23 -10.49
CA PRO A 506 -11.03 29.34 -11.22
C PRO A 506 -11.31 29.84 -12.64
N HIS A 507 -11.73 28.91 -13.51
CA HIS A 507 -12.17 29.17 -14.87
C HIS A 507 -13.08 28.03 -15.34
N GLU A 508 -13.56 28.06 -16.60
CA GLU A 508 -14.52 27.07 -17.14
C GLU A 508 -14.10 25.58 -16.98
N ARG A 509 -12.79 25.30 -16.91
CA ARG A 509 -12.23 23.94 -16.76
C ARG A 509 -11.53 23.71 -15.42
N GLY A 510 -11.56 24.70 -14.51
CA GLY A 510 -10.80 24.71 -13.26
C GLY A 510 -11.66 25.24 -12.11
N HIS A 511 -11.98 24.41 -11.13
CA HIS A 511 -12.96 24.74 -10.08
C HIS A 511 -12.36 24.63 -8.68
N VAL A 512 -12.79 25.54 -7.81
CA VAL A 512 -12.40 25.55 -6.39
C VAL A 512 -13.65 25.40 -5.53
N LEU A 513 -13.66 24.39 -4.67
CA LEU A 513 -14.69 24.18 -3.65
C LEU A 513 -14.06 24.35 -2.27
N ILE A 514 -14.69 25.11 -1.40
CA ILE A 514 -14.21 25.41 -0.05
C ILE A 514 -15.30 24.98 0.95
N THR A 515 -14.96 24.20 1.97
CA THR A 515 -15.89 23.94 3.09
C THR A 515 -15.53 24.85 4.27
N SER A 516 -16.52 25.60 4.78
CA SER A 516 -16.31 26.51 5.92
C SER A 516 -17.50 26.56 6.87
N ARG A 517 -17.27 26.99 8.11
CA ARG A 517 -18.33 27.30 9.08
C ARG A 517 -18.93 28.68 8.86
N SER A 518 -18.17 29.58 8.23
CA SER A 518 -18.53 30.98 8.05
C SER A 518 -18.98 31.23 6.62
N ARG A 519 -19.98 32.10 6.45
CA ARG A 519 -20.33 32.64 5.12
C ARG A 519 -19.21 33.61 4.70
N PRO A 520 -18.75 33.59 3.44
CA PRO A 520 -17.77 34.58 2.97
C PRO A 520 -18.39 35.99 3.01
N ALA A 521 -17.57 37.01 3.28
CA ALA A 521 -18.01 38.40 3.25
C ALA A 521 -18.52 38.79 1.85
N GLU A 522 -19.61 39.55 1.77
CA GLU A 522 -20.15 40.03 0.49
C GLU A 522 -19.11 40.91 -0.21
N ARG A 523 -18.84 40.61 -1.50
CA ARG A 523 -17.89 41.27 -2.42
C ARG A 523 -17.07 42.40 -1.79
N GLN A 524 -15.87 42.12 -1.29
CA GLN A 524 -14.89 43.18 -1.05
C GLN A 524 -14.55 43.84 -2.40
N GLN A 525 -14.74 45.17 -2.47
CA GLN A 525 -14.50 46.02 -3.64
C GLN A 525 -13.00 46.16 -4.02
N ASP A 526 -12.08 45.49 -3.32
CA ASP A 526 -10.61 45.68 -3.46
C ASP A 526 -9.95 44.90 -4.62
N GLY A 527 -10.72 44.23 -5.49
CA GLY A 527 -10.28 43.91 -6.86
C GLY A 527 -9.19 42.84 -7.05
N ARG A 528 -8.90 41.96 -6.07
CA ARG A 528 -7.97 40.83 -6.26
C ARG A 528 -8.70 39.47 -6.31
N PRO A 529 -8.64 38.72 -7.43
CA PRO A 529 -9.20 37.37 -7.56
C PRO A 529 -8.38 36.31 -6.80
N PRO A 530 -8.97 35.13 -6.49
CA PRO A 530 -10.32 34.70 -6.86
C PRO A 530 -11.43 35.22 -5.92
N TYR A 531 -12.58 35.54 -6.49
CA TYR A 531 -13.79 35.91 -5.74
C TYR A 531 -14.40 34.67 -5.05
N LEU A 532 -15.17 34.86 -3.97
CA LEU A 532 -15.83 33.74 -3.27
C LEU A 532 -17.36 33.84 -3.38
N ALA A 533 -17.99 32.83 -3.98
CA ALA A 533 -19.43 32.64 -4.00
C ALA A 533 -19.87 31.78 -2.80
N ALA A 534 -21.07 32.02 -2.28
CA ALA A 534 -21.59 31.31 -1.11
C ALA A 534 -22.68 30.31 -1.51
N PHE A 535 -22.56 29.06 -1.05
CA PHE A 535 -23.61 28.04 -1.14
C PHE A 535 -24.00 27.57 0.27
N PRO A 536 -25.22 27.85 0.74
CA PRO A 536 -25.68 27.39 2.05
C PRO A 536 -26.01 25.90 1.99
N LEU A 537 -25.42 25.12 2.90
CA LEU A 537 -25.83 23.73 3.11
C LEU A 537 -27.08 23.71 3.98
N SER A 538 -28.11 22.95 3.60
CA SER A 538 -29.35 22.75 4.36
C SER A 538 -29.28 21.50 5.26
N PRO A 539 -30.03 21.43 6.38
CA PRO A 539 -30.13 20.22 7.19
C PRO A 539 -30.87 19.12 6.41
N LEU A 540 -31.00 17.92 6.99
CA LEU A 540 -31.72 16.82 6.33
C LEU A 540 -33.23 17.09 6.26
N THR A 541 -33.87 16.60 5.21
CA THR A 541 -35.33 16.53 5.12
C THR A 541 -35.88 15.41 5.99
N VAL A 542 -37.21 15.36 6.18
CA VAL A 542 -37.86 14.26 6.92
C VAL A 542 -37.60 12.92 6.25
N THR A 543 -37.65 12.87 4.91
CA THR A 543 -37.38 11.66 4.13
C THR A 543 -35.93 11.22 4.27
N GLU A 544 -34.98 12.14 4.14
CA GLU A 544 -33.55 11.86 4.33
C GLU A 544 -33.25 11.38 5.77
N ALA A 545 -33.87 12.00 6.79
CA ALA A 545 -33.72 11.59 8.18
C ALA A 545 -34.33 10.20 8.46
N HIS A 546 -35.48 9.88 7.85
CA HIS A 546 -36.08 8.56 7.96
C HIS A 546 -35.17 7.48 7.36
N VAL A 547 -34.60 7.69 6.17
CA VAL A 547 -33.63 6.76 5.57
C VAL A 547 -32.44 6.52 6.51
N LEU A 548 -31.86 7.58 7.08
CA LEU A 548 -30.73 7.50 8.00
C LEU A 548 -31.06 6.70 9.28
N LEU A 549 -32.20 7.00 9.91
CA LEU A 549 -32.61 6.35 11.16
C LEU A 549 -32.98 4.88 10.91
N SER A 550 -33.65 4.59 9.81
CA SER A 550 -34.11 3.25 9.44
C SER A 550 -32.96 2.29 9.09
N GLU A 551 -31.78 2.79 8.71
CA GLU A 551 -30.57 1.96 8.52
C GLU A 551 -30.24 1.15 9.79
N ARG A 552 -30.46 1.73 10.97
CA ARG A 552 -30.19 1.10 12.28
C ARG A 552 -31.46 0.57 12.94
N VAL A 553 -32.62 1.15 12.63
CA VAL A 553 -33.92 0.79 13.21
C VAL A 553 -34.94 0.58 12.09
N ALA A 554 -34.88 -0.56 11.42
CA ALA A 554 -35.61 -0.84 10.17
C ALA A 554 -37.14 -0.61 10.20
N GLU A 555 -37.80 -0.78 11.35
CA GLU A 555 -39.26 -0.63 11.50
C GLU A 555 -39.68 0.78 11.99
N LEU A 556 -38.77 1.74 12.03
CA LEU A 556 -39.05 3.11 12.47
C LEU A 556 -39.92 3.82 11.43
N THR A 557 -41.03 4.44 11.86
CA THR A 557 -41.96 5.13 10.95
C THR A 557 -41.52 6.55 10.57
N ALA A 558 -42.01 7.09 9.46
CA ALA A 558 -41.72 8.47 9.05
C ALA A 558 -42.16 9.52 10.10
N GLU A 559 -43.25 9.26 10.83
CA GLU A 559 -43.72 10.14 11.92
C GLU A 559 -42.72 10.15 13.10
N GLN A 560 -42.21 8.98 13.49
CA GLN A 560 -41.17 8.89 14.51
C GLN A 560 -39.86 9.54 14.06
N ALA A 561 -39.50 9.43 12.77
CA ALA A 561 -38.33 10.13 12.21
C ALA A 561 -38.51 11.65 12.29
N GLN A 562 -39.71 12.17 11.99
CA GLN A 562 -40.04 13.59 12.15
C GLN A 562 -39.95 14.04 13.61
N GLN A 563 -40.42 13.23 14.56
CA GLN A 563 -40.32 13.54 15.98
C GLN A 563 -38.86 13.70 16.42
N VAL A 564 -38.01 12.72 16.13
CA VAL A 564 -36.57 12.77 16.46
C VAL A 564 -35.90 13.94 15.74
N GLY A 565 -36.15 14.10 14.44
CA GLY A 565 -35.59 15.17 13.61
C GLY A 565 -35.95 16.57 14.10
N SER A 566 -37.19 16.79 14.56
CA SER A 566 -37.64 18.07 15.11
C SER A 566 -36.90 18.46 16.39
N VAL A 567 -36.49 17.47 17.19
CA VAL A 567 -35.75 17.67 18.43
C VAL A 567 -34.29 17.97 18.17
N VAL A 568 -33.62 17.20 17.30
CA VAL A 568 -32.19 17.35 17.00
C VAL A 568 -31.89 18.34 15.88
N GLY A 569 -32.93 18.98 15.30
CA GLY A 569 -32.81 19.99 14.26
C GLY A 569 -32.41 19.45 12.89
N PHE A 570 -32.71 18.18 12.61
CA PHE A 570 -32.33 17.47 11.38
C PHE A 570 -30.85 17.56 11.00
N VAL A 571 -29.96 17.73 11.99
CA VAL A 571 -28.52 17.81 11.77
C VAL A 571 -27.97 16.40 11.52
N PRO A 572 -27.32 16.10 10.37
CA PRO A 572 -26.81 14.78 10.01
C PRO A 572 -26.03 14.08 11.12
N LEU A 573 -25.00 14.72 11.69
CA LEU A 573 -24.19 14.10 12.75
C LEU A 573 -25.00 13.84 14.03
N ALA A 574 -25.91 14.75 14.40
CA ALA A 574 -26.76 14.56 15.57
C ALA A 574 -27.78 13.42 15.34
N LEU A 575 -28.31 13.29 14.12
CA LEU A 575 -29.18 12.19 13.71
C LEU A 575 -28.43 10.85 13.67
N GLN A 576 -27.17 10.81 13.23
CA GLN A 576 -26.34 9.59 13.29
C GLN A 576 -26.10 9.13 14.74
N MET A 577 -25.80 10.08 15.65
CA MET A 577 -25.70 9.79 17.08
C MET A 577 -27.05 9.33 17.65
N ALA A 578 -28.15 9.99 17.26
CA ALA A 578 -29.50 9.63 17.67
C ALA A 578 -29.89 8.22 17.19
N ALA A 579 -29.59 7.85 15.95
CA ALA A 579 -29.85 6.51 15.39
C ALA A 579 -29.19 5.42 16.25
N ARG A 580 -27.94 5.65 16.65
CA ARG A 580 -27.16 4.74 17.50
C ARG A 580 -27.71 4.67 18.93
N CYS A 581 -28.04 5.82 19.52
CA CYS A 581 -28.68 5.88 20.83
C CYS A 581 -30.07 5.20 20.83
N LEU A 582 -30.86 5.38 19.77
CA LEU A 582 -32.17 4.75 19.59
C LEU A 582 -32.03 3.24 19.48
N ALA A 583 -31.10 2.74 18.67
CA ALA A 583 -30.86 1.31 18.54
C ALA A 583 -30.53 0.67 19.91
N GLU A 584 -29.69 1.31 20.72
CA GLU A 584 -29.37 0.83 22.07
C GLU A 584 -30.57 0.90 23.02
N LYS A 585 -31.34 2.00 23.01
CA LYS A 585 -32.57 2.14 23.80
C LYS A 585 -33.63 1.09 23.43
N VAL A 586 -33.83 0.82 22.14
CA VAL A 586 -34.73 -0.22 21.65
C VAL A 586 -34.28 -1.60 22.13
N ALA A 587 -32.98 -1.89 22.05
CA ALA A 587 -32.41 -3.13 22.57
C ALA A 587 -32.58 -3.24 24.09
N ALA A 588 -32.42 -2.15 24.83
CA ALA A 588 -32.65 -2.11 26.28
C ALA A 588 -34.11 -2.43 26.64
N HIS A 589 -35.10 -1.73 26.05
CA HIS A 589 -36.52 -2.04 26.30
C HIS A 589 -36.91 -3.47 25.90
N HIS A 590 -36.30 -4.01 24.84
CA HIS A 590 -36.51 -5.41 24.48
C HIS A 590 -35.93 -6.37 25.54
N ARG A 591 -34.76 -6.07 26.11
CA ARG A 591 -34.11 -6.90 27.14
C ARG A 591 -34.81 -6.80 28.49
N ASP A 592 -35.13 -5.58 28.93
CA ASP A 592 -35.48 -5.29 30.32
C ASP A 592 -37.01 -5.29 30.55
N ASP A 593 -37.78 -4.89 29.53
CA ASP A 593 -39.24 -4.67 29.67
C ASP A 593 -40.09 -5.70 28.89
N HIS A 594 -39.46 -6.65 28.18
CA HIS A 594 -40.11 -7.65 27.32
C HIS A 594 -41.16 -7.07 26.35
N MET A 595 -40.95 -5.83 25.91
CA MET A 595 -41.89 -5.09 25.06
C MET A 595 -41.87 -5.62 23.61
N SER A 596 -43.01 -5.51 22.92
CA SER A 596 -43.05 -5.76 21.47
C SER A 596 -42.18 -4.75 20.73
N ARG A 597 -41.61 -5.14 19.59
CA ARG A 597 -40.67 -4.31 18.81
C ARG A 597 -41.21 -2.91 18.51
N GLU A 598 -42.48 -2.82 18.10
CA GLU A 598 -43.16 -1.54 17.85
C GLU A 598 -43.24 -0.66 19.12
N THR A 599 -43.58 -1.27 20.26
CA THR A 599 -43.71 -0.53 21.54
C THR A 599 -42.34 -0.09 22.06
N SER A 600 -41.31 -0.92 21.90
CA SER A 600 -39.92 -0.58 22.24
C SER A 600 -39.39 0.60 21.42
N ILE A 601 -39.70 0.65 20.10
CA ILE A 601 -39.33 1.78 19.24
C ILE A 601 -40.02 3.06 19.71
N ARG A 602 -41.33 2.99 20.00
CA ARG A 602 -42.10 4.14 20.47
C ARG A 602 -41.58 4.69 21.80
N ALA A 603 -41.30 3.80 22.76
CA ALA A 603 -40.71 4.17 24.06
C ALA A 603 -39.31 4.78 23.90
N ALA A 604 -38.44 4.15 23.12
CA ALA A 604 -37.08 4.64 22.87
C ALA A 604 -37.07 6.05 22.24
N VAL A 605 -37.97 6.33 21.30
CA VAL A 605 -38.12 7.66 20.68
C VAL A 605 -38.54 8.71 21.72
N ALA A 606 -39.53 8.39 22.57
CA ALA A 606 -40.00 9.28 23.62
C ALA A 606 -38.88 9.59 24.63
N ASP A 607 -38.16 8.56 25.08
CA ASP A 607 -37.03 8.65 26.01
C ASP A 607 -35.90 9.52 25.46
N LEU A 608 -35.48 9.28 24.21
CA LEU A 608 -34.41 10.07 23.59
C LEU A 608 -34.82 11.55 23.49
N CYS A 609 -36.06 11.82 23.07
CA CYS A 609 -36.56 13.19 22.95
C CYS A 609 -36.62 13.89 24.31
N ALA A 610 -37.00 13.18 25.38
CA ALA A 610 -37.00 13.72 26.73
C ALA A 610 -35.57 14.02 27.22
N ALA A 611 -34.66 13.06 27.10
CA ALA A 611 -33.25 13.21 27.48
C ALA A 611 -32.58 14.39 26.76
N TYR A 612 -32.85 14.55 25.46
CA TYR A 612 -32.35 15.68 24.68
C TYR A 612 -32.84 17.03 25.20
N ARG A 613 -34.14 17.17 25.50
CA ARG A 613 -34.70 18.44 26.00
C ARG A 613 -34.11 18.80 27.37
N THR A 614 -33.93 17.81 28.24
CA THR A 614 -33.27 18.00 29.55
C THR A 614 -31.84 18.47 29.37
N ALA A 615 -31.02 17.72 28.62
CA ALA A 615 -29.61 18.06 28.39
C ALA A 615 -29.42 19.41 27.69
N LYS A 616 -30.33 19.78 26.77
CA LYS A 616 -30.31 21.10 26.12
C LYS A 616 -30.56 22.23 27.12
N THR A 617 -31.50 22.03 28.05
CA THR A 617 -31.85 23.03 29.08
C THR A 617 -30.68 23.24 30.04
N GLU A 618 -30.03 22.16 30.47
CA GLU A 618 -28.83 22.21 31.33
C GLU A 618 -27.68 22.95 30.65
N LEU A 619 -27.34 22.60 29.40
CA LEU A 619 -26.23 23.23 28.67
C LEU A 619 -26.48 24.71 28.35
N LEU A 620 -27.73 25.11 28.11
CA LEU A 620 -28.10 26.51 27.91
C LEU A 620 -27.96 27.35 29.20
N ALA A 621 -27.98 26.72 30.38
CA ALA A 621 -27.69 27.41 31.63
C ALA A 621 -26.19 27.70 31.81
N GLU A 622 -25.33 26.94 31.13
CA GLU A 622 -23.87 27.03 31.24
C GLU A 622 -23.23 27.86 30.11
N THR A 623 -23.87 27.98 28.95
CA THR A 623 -23.28 28.58 27.73
C THR A 623 -24.28 29.37 26.87
N ASP A 624 -23.80 30.44 26.22
CA ASP A 624 -24.58 31.23 25.27
C ASP A 624 -24.75 30.48 23.93
N GLY A 625 -25.79 29.65 23.88
CA GLY A 625 -26.18 28.88 22.69
C GLY A 625 -25.49 27.51 22.60
N VAL A 626 -26.28 26.49 22.27
CA VAL A 626 -25.82 25.08 22.29
C VAL A 626 -26.09 24.41 20.95
N SER A 627 -25.05 23.82 20.35
CA SER A 627 -25.21 23.05 19.12
C SER A 627 -25.94 21.72 19.38
N PRO A 628 -26.79 21.22 18.46
CA PRO A 628 -27.44 19.92 18.62
C PRO A 628 -26.48 18.75 18.84
N VAL A 629 -25.27 18.83 18.27
CA VAL A 629 -24.21 17.84 18.46
C VAL A 629 -23.75 17.84 19.92
N ALA A 630 -23.53 19.01 20.54
CA ALA A 630 -23.12 19.10 21.95
C ALA A 630 -24.17 18.53 22.92
N VAL A 631 -25.45 18.79 22.66
CA VAL A 631 -26.55 18.15 23.41
C VAL A 631 -26.51 16.64 23.23
N MET A 632 -26.35 16.15 21.99
CA MET A 632 -26.24 14.71 21.73
C MET A 632 -25.01 14.05 22.36
N VAL A 633 -23.88 14.76 22.52
CA VAL A 633 -22.72 14.22 23.28
C VAL A 633 -23.12 13.93 24.72
N ARG A 634 -23.85 14.85 25.37
CA ARG A 634 -24.31 14.68 26.75
C ARG A 634 -25.29 13.51 26.87
N VAL A 635 -26.30 13.47 25.99
CA VAL A 635 -27.29 12.37 25.93
C VAL A 635 -26.61 11.04 25.67
N ALA A 636 -25.69 10.97 24.71
CA ALA A 636 -24.98 9.74 24.38
C ALA A 636 -24.08 9.27 25.54
N ARG A 637 -23.46 10.18 26.31
CA ARG A 637 -22.69 9.81 27.51
C ARG A 637 -23.58 9.19 28.59
N GLU A 638 -24.77 9.75 28.80
CA GLU A 638 -25.75 9.21 29.76
C GLU A 638 -26.24 7.82 29.31
N ILE A 639 -26.60 7.67 28.04
CA ILE A 639 -27.04 6.38 27.49
C ILE A 639 -25.89 5.36 27.50
N ALA A 640 -24.65 5.78 27.19
CA ALA A 640 -23.48 4.91 27.26
C ALA A 640 -23.26 4.37 28.68
N ALA A 641 -23.50 5.19 29.71
CA ALA A 641 -23.43 4.74 31.10
C ALA A 641 -24.50 3.69 31.43
N GLY A 642 -25.59 3.59 30.66
CA GLY A 642 -26.63 2.58 30.83
C GLY A 642 -26.37 1.25 30.13
N THR A 643 -25.32 1.12 29.30
CA THR A 643 -25.11 -0.11 28.53
C THR A 643 -24.65 -1.28 29.42
N PRO A 644 -24.92 -2.54 29.02
CA PRO A 644 -24.41 -3.70 29.76
C PRO A 644 -22.88 -3.71 29.90
N GLY A 645 -22.14 -3.23 28.89
CA GLY A 645 -20.68 -3.12 28.94
C GLY A 645 -20.21 -2.08 29.96
N ALA A 646 -20.87 -0.92 30.03
CA ALA A 646 -20.60 0.09 31.05
C ALA A 646 -20.95 -0.40 32.46
N ALA A 647 -22.04 -1.17 32.61
CA ALA A 647 -22.41 -1.79 33.87
C ALA A 647 -21.38 -2.84 34.33
N ALA A 648 -20.91 -3.69 33.41
CA ALA A 648 -19.84 -4.64 33.68
C ALA A 648 -18.56 -3.94 34.15
N TRP A 649 -18.18 -2.84 33.50
CA TRP A 649 -17.01 -2.05 33.89
C TRP A 649 -17.16 -1.40 35.28
N ARG A 650 -18.32 -0.83 35.61
CA ARG A 650 -18.56 -0.23 36.94
C ARG A 650 -18.47 -1.25 38.08
N ASN A 651 -18.77 -2.51 37.80
CA ASN A 651 -18.60 -3.58 38.79
C ASN A 651 -17.11 -3.87 39.08
N GLU A 652 -16.21 -3.54 38.15
CA GLU A 652 -14.76 -3.70 38.34
C GLU A 652 -14.07 -2.45 38.88
N SER A 653 -14.53 -1.25 38.49
CA SER A 653 -13.98 0.04 38.93
C SER A 653 -15.09 0.96 39.43
N THR A 654 -15.24 1.03 40.76
CA THR A 654 -16.35 1.71 41.44
C THR A 654 -16.08 3.19 41.76
N GLU A 655 -14.82 3.64 41.69
CA GLU A 655 -14.41 4.95 42.26
C GLU A 655 -14.19 6.08 41.22
N ARG A 656 -14.16 5.82 39.90
CA ARG A 656 -13.88 6.84 38.86
C ARG A 656 -14.78 6.73 37.61
N ASP A 657 -15.11 7.86 36.98
CA ASP A 657 -15.71 7.92 35.63
C ASP A 657 -14.67 7.53 34.55
N ALA A 658 -14.35 6.25 34.51
CA ALA A 658 -13.38 5.67 33.58
C ALA A 658 -13.84 5.76 32.12
N LEU A 659 -15.15 5.69 31.85
CA LEU A 659 -15.71 5.87 30.50
C LEU A 659 -15.49 7.31 30.02
N GLY A 660 -15.76 8.30 30.87
CA GLY A 660 -15.45 9.70 30.58
C GLY A 660 -13.96 9.95 30.40
N TRP A 661 -13.12 9.34 31.24
CA TRP A 661 -11.65 9.44 31.13
C TRP A 661 -11.15 8.85 29.80
N LEU A 662 -11.58 7.63 29.44
CA LEU A 662 -11.20 6.97 28.19
C LEU A 662 -11.66 7.76 26.96
N LEU A 663 -12.88 8.30 26.99
CA LEU A 663 -13.40 9.15 25.91
C LEU A 663 -12.56 10.42 25.74
N ASN A 664 -12.21 11.07 26.85
CA ASN A 664 -11.37 12.26 26.84
C ASN A 664 -9.95 11.93 26.35
N ALA A 665 -9.36 10.83 26.81
CA ALA A 665 -8.05 10.35 26.36
C ALA A 665 -8.04 10.00 24.86
N ALA A 666 -9.04 9.27 24.37
CA ALA A 666 -9.21 8.96 22.95
C ALA A 666 -9.32 10.24 22.10
N SER A 667 -9.99 11.27 22.62
CA SER A 667 -10.12 12.57 21.95
C SER A 667 -8.78 13.32 21.86
N LEU A 668 -7.80 13.03 22.72
CA LEU A 668 -6.46 13.63 22.67
C LEU A 668 -5.49 12.89 21.73
N LEU A 669 -5.70 11.60 21.50
CA LEU A 669 -4.89 10.75 20.61
C LEU A 669 -5.25 10.93 19.13
N THR A 670 -4.36 10.56 18.20
CA THR A 670 -4.66 10.71 16.76
C THR A 670 -5.67 9.68 16.24
N GLY A 671 -5.93 8.61 17.00
CA GLY A 671 -6.78 7.48 16.62
C GLY A 671 -6.13 6.52 15.60
N ARG A 672 -4.95 6.86 15.09
CA ARG A 672 -4.22 6.07 14.10
C ARG A 672 -3.03 5.35 14.70
N GLY A 673 -2.75 4.14 14.21
CA GLY A 673 -1.63 3.34 14.69
C GLY A 673 -1.81 2.94 16.17
N MET A 674 -0.87 3.35 17.03
CA MET A 674 -0.76 2.83 18.41
C MET A 674 -1.73 3.44 19.43
N GLY A 675 -2.69 4.29 19.01
CA GLY A 675 -3.61 4.96 19.94
C GLY A 675 -4.40 3.99 20.82
N LEU A 676 -4.88 2.88 20.25
CA LEU A 676 -5.58 1.84 21.00
C LEU A 676 -4.63 1.08 21.95
N ASP A 677 -3.43 0.72 21.48
CA ASP A 677 -2.41 0.07 22.31
C ASP A 677 -2.01 0.94 23.52
N LEU A 678 -1.98 2.27 23.34
CA LEU A 678 -1.73 3.21 24.43
C LEU A 678 -2.84 3.14 25.47
N LEU A 679 -4.12 3.23 25.04
CA LEU A 679 -5.30 3.15 25.92
C LEU A 679 -5.38 1.84 26.71
N ARG A 680 -4.88 0.75 26.15
CA ARG A 680 -4.84 -0.58 26.77
C ARG A 680 -3.57 -0.86 27.57
N SER A 681 -2.66 0.10 27.65
CA SER A 681 -1.40 -0.08 28.36
C SER A 681 -1.64 -0.30 29.86
N ARG A 682 -0.81 -1.16 30.47
CA ARG A 682 -0.85 -1.43 31.92
C ARG A 682 -0.90 -0.17 32.79
N ARG A 683 -0.21 0.88 32.37
CA ARG A 683 -0.19 2.14 33.13
C ARG A 683 -1.53 2.87 33.08
N ILE A 684 -2.22 2.87 31.94
CA ILE A 684 -3.58 3.42 31.89
C ILE A 684 -4.53 2.55 32.72
N LEU A 685 -4.36 1.22 32.70
CA LEU A 685 -5.12 0.33 33.59
C LEU A 685 -4.92 0.71 35.07
N SER A 686 -3.70 1.01 35.49
CA SER A 686 -3.41 1.50 36.85
C SER A 686 -4.03 2.87 37.15
N GLU A 687 -3.99 3.81 36.20
CA GLU A 687 -4.61 5.14 36.35
C GLU A 687 -6.15 5.06 36.45
N LEU A 688 -6.76 4.08 35.77
CA LEU A 688 -8.18 3.79 35.84
C LEU A 688 -8.58 3.01 37.11
N ALA A 689 -7.64 2.26 37.71
CA ALA A 689 -7.86 1.49 38.93
C ALA A 689 -7.68 2.31 40.23
N GLY A 690 -7.02 3.48 40.16
CA GLY A 690 -7.02 4.45 41.27
C GLY A 690 -5.86 4.36 42.26
N ASP A 691 -4.62 4.15 41.80
CA ASP A 691 -3.42 4.30 42.64
C ASP A 691 -2.55 5.49 42.17
N ASP A 692 -2.76 6.66 42.77
CA ASP A 692 -1.71 7.67 43.02
C ASP A 692 -2.24 8.76 43.99
N LEU A 693 -2.44 8.40 45.26
CA LEU A 693 -2.37 9.34 46.37
C LEU A 693 -0.88 9.68 46.63
N ALA A 694 -0.32 10.58 45.83
CA ALA A 694 0.97 11.21 46.12
C ALA A 694 1.09 12.59 45.45
N GLY A 695 0.21 13.51 45.84
CA GLY A 695 0.55 14.95 45.83
C GLY A 695 1.43 15.27 47.06
N PRO A 696 2.36 16.24 47.00
CA PRO A 696 3.35 16.47 48.05
C PRO A 696 2.82 17.24 49.27
N GLU A 697 1.57 17.05 49.69
CA GLU A 697 1.00 17.70 50.87
C GLU A 697 0.29 16.70 51.80
N GLN A 698 0.98 16.42 52.90
CA GLN A 698 0.58 15.80 54.19
C GLN A 698 -0.65 14.85 54.23
N PRO A 699 -0.48 13.57 54.63
CA PRO A 699 -1.62 12.71 54.91
C PRO A 699 -2.35 13.16 56.19
N PRO A 700 -3.69 13.16 56.22
CA PRO A 700 -4.44 13.41 57.45
C PRO A 700 -4.15 12.29 58.46
N ALA A 701 -3.98 12.67 59.73
CA ALA A 701 -3.69 11.76 60.82
C ALA A 701 -4.92 10.87 61.11
N GLY A 702 -4.87 9.62 60.66
CA GLY A 702 -5.92 8.64 60.98
C GLY A 702 -6.11 7.56 59.92
N ALA A 703 -5.15 6.63 59.84
CA ALA A 703 -5.26 5.27 59.30
C ALA A 703 -6.29 4.98 58.18
N LEU A 704 -5.77 4.85 56.94
CA LEU A 704 -6.12 3.74 56.06
C LEU A 704 -4.81 3.06 55.65
N ARG A 705 -4.70 1.75 55.89
CA ARG A 705 -3.55 0.93 55.48
C ARG A 705 -3.34 1.08 53.97
N PRO A 706 -2.10 1.08 53.47
CA PRO A 706 -1.88 0.83 52.04
C PRO A 706 -2.46 -0.56 51.72
N ARG A 707 -3.45 -0.62 50.82
CA ARG A 707 -4.00 -1.89 50.33
C ARG A 707 -2.85 -2.72 49.74
N HIS A 708 -2.85 -4.02 49.97
CA HIS A 708 -1.84 -4.92 49.38
C HIS A 708 -2.02 -4.91 47.86
N PRO A 709 -0.97 -4.98 47.03
CA PRO A 709 -1.09 -4.99 45.56
C PRO A 709 -2.02 -6.07 44.99
N ASP A 710 -2.31 -7.11 45.77
CA ASP A 710 -3.22 -8.21 45.41
C ASP A 710 -4.71 -7.89 45.68
N GLU A 711 -5.02 -6.76 46.33
CA GLU A 711 -6.40 -6.32 46.62
C GLU A 711 -6.94 -5.31 45.57
N VAL A 712 -6.10 -4.82 44.65
CA VAL A 712 -6.51 -3.95 43.54
C VAL A 712 -6.76 -4.83 42.31
N GLN A 713 -8.01 -5.10 42.00
CA GLN A 713 -8.39 -5.76 40.75
C GLN A 713 -8.18 -4.76 39.60
N LEU A 714 -7.00 -4.79 38.99
CA LEU A 714 -6.71 -3.99 37.81
C LEU A 714 -7.65 -4.44 36.68
N PRO A 715 -8.35 -3.50 36.01
CA PRO A 715 -9.08 -3.84 34.79
C PRO A 715 -8.10 -4.45 33.79
N ASP A 716 -8.49 -5.48 33.06
CA ASP A 716 -7.65 -6.05 32.00
C ASP A 716 -7.80 -5.29 30.67
N GLU A 717 -6.96 -5.64 29.68
CA GLU A 717 -7.05 -5.07 28.33
C GLU A 717 -8.42 -5.32 27.66
N HIS A 718 -9.05 -6.44 27.99
CA HIS A 718 -10.35 -6.81 27.45
C HIS A 718 -11.43 -5.85 27.96
N MET A 719 -11.41 -5.52 29.23
CA MET A 719 -12.38 -4.63 29.85
C MET A 719 -12.27 -3.19 29.32
N VAL A 720 -11.06 -2.71 29.00
CA VAL A 720 -10.89 -1.41 28.30
C VAL A 720 -11.55 -1.46 26.93
N SER A 721 -11.48 -2.60 26.26
CA SER A 721 -12.13 -2.81 24.97
C SER A 721 -13.65 -2.81 25.09
N VAL A 722 -14.19 -3.39 26.17
CA VAL A 722 -15.63 -3.35 26.50
C VAL A 722 -16.09 -1.91 26.78
N ALA A 723 -15.30 -1.13 27.51
CA ALA A 723 -15.58 0.27 27.79
C ALA A 723 -15.56 1.13 26.51
N LEU A 724 -14.55 0.95 25.66
CA LEU A 724 -14.46 1.62 24.36
C LEU A 724 -15.61 1.20 23.43
N TRP A 725 -16.00 -0.08 23.44
CA TRP A 725 -17.14 -0.57 22.67
C TRP A 725 -18.46 0.06 23.14
N SER A 726 -18.64 0.25 24.44
CA SER A 726 -19.83 0.92 25.01
C SER A 726 -19.96 2.37 24.51
N LEU A 727 -18.84 3.09 24.39
CA LEU A 727 -18.80 4.43 23.78
C LEU A 727 -19.08 4.37 22.27
N ALA A 728 -18.67 3.29 21.60
CA ALA A 728 -18.88 3.10 20.17
C ALA A 728 -20.33 2.77 19.80
N GLN A 729 -21.04 2.05 20.67
CA GLN A 729 -22.44 1.69 20.49
C GLN A 729 -23.33 2.92 20.38
N VAL A 730 -23.02 3.99 21.13
CA VAL A 730 -23.77 5.26 21.11
C VAL A 730 -23.22 6.31 20.12
N GLY A 731 -22.12 6.01 19.41
CA GLY A 731 -21.53 6.92 18.43
C GLY A 731 -20.63 8.02 18.99
N LEU A 732 -20.09 7.86 20.21
CA LEU A 732 -19.12 8.82 20.78
C LEU A 732 -17.70 8.64 20.22
N LEU A 733 -17.44 7.46 19.66
CA LEU A 733 -16.25 7.08 18.91
C LEU A 733 -16.62 5.89 18.01
N ASP A 734 -15.73 5.50 17.10
CA ASP A 734 -15.82 4.23 16.37
C ASP A 734 -14.59 3.39 16.71
N VAL A 735 -14.79 2.09 16.93
CA VAL A 735 -13.73 1.14 17.19
C VAL A 735 -13.78 0.04 16.13
N ASP A 736 -12.63 -0.21 15.52
CA ASP A 736 -12.43 -1.33 14.62
C ASP A 736 -11.19 -2.08 15.08
N PHE A 737 -11.40 -3.18 15.79
CA PHE A 737 -10.31 -3.96 16.38
C PHE A 737 -9.49 -4.73 15.32
N ASP A 738 -10.04 -4.91 14.12
CA ASP A 738 -9.39 -5.61 13.01
C ASP A 738 -8.56 -4.64 12.14
N ASN A 739 -8.93 -3.35 12.12
CA ASN A 739 -8.22 -2.31 11.40
C ASN A 739 -7.02 -1.74 12.19
N ARG A 740 -5.83 -2.28 11.89
CA ARG A 740 -4.57 -1.84 12.52
C ARG A 740 -4.15 -0.40 12.21
N ASP A 741 -4.64 0.20 11.12
CA ASP A 741 -4.22 1.55 10.71
C ASP A 741 -5.00 2.65 11.44
N GLN A 742 -6.28 2.42 11.70
CA GLN A 742 -7.15 3.35 12.40
C GLN A 742 -8.12 2.59 13.32
N PRO A 743 -7.61 1.97 14.40
CA PRO A 743 -8.42 1.17 15.30
C PRO A 743 -9.41 2.02 16.11
N LEU A 744 -9.15 3.33 16.22
CA LEU A 744 -10.00 4.30 16.88
C LEU A 744 -10.28 5.47 15.93
N ALA A 745 -11.54 5.74 15.64
CA ALA A 745 -11.94 6.90 14.87
C ALA A 745 -12.93 7.76 15.67
N GLN A 746 -12.89 9.06 15.43
CA GLN A 746 -13.85 9.99 16.02
C GLN A 746 -14.12 11.10 15.01
N HIS A 747 -15.40 11.43 14.85
CA HIS A 747 -15.79 12.54 14.00
C HIS A 747 -15.19 13.85 14.55
N HIS A 748 -14.59 14.69 13.68
CA HIS A 748 -13.85 15.89 14.10
C HIS A 748 -14.72 16.86 14.93
N ALA A 749 -15.95 17.15 14.50
CA ALA A 749 -16.86 18.05 15.22
C ALA A 749 -17.21 17.51 16.63
N LEU A 750 -17.29 16.19 16.78
CA LEU A 750 -17.53 15.53 18.07
C LEU A 750 -16.28 15.63 18.97
N ARG A 751 -15.10 15.36 18.40
CA ARG A 751 -13.81 15.50 19.07
C ARG A 751 -13.58 16.93 19.57
N ASP A 752 -13.92 17.93 18.77
CA ASP A 752 -13.76 19.34 19.14
C ASP A 752 -14.69 19.73 20.29
N VAL A 753 -15.96 19.30 20.25
CA VAL A 753 -16.91 19.50 21.35
C VAL A 753 -16.37 18.88 22.64
N ILE A 754 -15.87 17.63 22.59
CA ILE A 754 -15.34 16.96 23.78
C ILE A 754 -14.07 17.64 24.29
N ARG A 755 -13.14 18.03 23.41
CA ARG A 755 -11.90 18.74 23.78
C ARG A 755 -12.16 20.10 24.42
N ASN A 756 -13.11 20.85 23.86
CA ASN A 756 -13.45 22.19 24.37
C ASN A 756 -14.25 22.10 25.68
N GLY A 757 -14.94 20.98 25.93
CA GLY A 757 -15.62 20.71 27.18
C GLY A 757 -14.72 20.18 28.32
N MET A 758 -13.42 19.94 28.07
CA MET A 758 -12.49 19.51 29.13
C MET A 758 -12.03 20.69 29.97
N SER A 759 -11.97 20.53 31.29
CA SER A 759 -11.29 21.51 32.14
C SER A 759 -9.79 21.56 31.80
N PRO A 760 -9.11 22.72 31.93
CA PRO A 760 -7.67 22.82 31.70
C PRO A 760 -6.85 21.86 32.58
N THR A 761 -7.30 21.63 33.81
CA THR A 761 -6.68 20.70 34.76
C THR A 761 -6.81 19.25 34.32
N ASP A 762 -8.00 18.81 33.91
CA ASP A 762 -8.21 17.43 33.45
C ASP A 762 -7.43 17.16 32.17
N ARG A 763 -7.45 18.11 31.24
CA ARG A 763 -6.68 18.00 30.00
C ARG A 763 -5.18 17.87 30.27
N ALA A 764 -4.62 18.71 31.15
CA ALA A 764 -3.21 18.65 31.51
C ALA A 764 -2.85 17.31 32.19
N HIS A 765 -3.73 16.81 33.06
CA HIS A 765 -3.55 15.51 33.70
C HIS A 765 -3.56 14.36 32.67
N ILE A 766 -4.57 14.28 31.80
CA ILE A 766 -4.67 13.22 30.78
C ILE A 766 -3.48 13.30 29.81
N GLU A 767 -3.11 14.49 29.33
CA GLU A 767 -1.92 14.66 28.49
C GLU A 767 -0.65 14.17 29.20
N SER A 768 -0.50 14.46 30.50
CA SER A 768 0.63 13.98 31.32
C SER A 768 0.66 12.46 31.43
N VAL A 769 -0.49 11.80 31.65
CA VAL A 769 -0.58 10.33 31.69
C VAL A 769 -0.20 9.74 30.33
N LEU A 770 -0.82 10.23 29.25
CA LEU A 770 -0.56 9.74 27.88
C LEU A 770 0.90 9.93 27.45
N ARG A 771 1.53 11.05 27.79
CA ARG A 771 2.97 11.28 27.56
C ARG A 771 3.83 10.26 28.31
N GLY A 772 3.47 9.96 29.56
CA GLY A 772 4.15 8.97 30.39
C GLY A 772 4.06 7.56 29.80
N VAL A 773 2.85 7.17 29.35
CA VAL A 773 2.59 5.88 28.71
C VAL A 773 3.35 5.75 27.39
N LEU A 774 3.28 6.78 26.53
CA LEU A 774 4.01 6.80 25.27
C LEU A 774 5.54 6.74 25.48
N ALA A 775 6.03 7.30 26.59
CA ALA A 775 7.43 7.19 26.96
C ALA A 775 7.82 5.79 27.47
N GLU A 776 6.89 5.01 28.00
CA GLU A 776 7.14 3.64 28.49
C GLU A 776 6.84 2.56 27.45
N TYR A 777 6.13 2.91 26.38
CA TYR A 777 5.82 2.02 25.28
C TYR A 777 7.09 1.48 24.61
N ARG A 778 7.35 0.17 24.81
CA ARG A 778 8.35 -0.62 24.09
C ARG A 778 7.65 -1.78 23.40
N ARG A 779 7.79 -1.89 22.08
CA ARG A 779 7.64 -3.19 21.43
C ARG A 779 8.94 -3.98 21.65
N GLN A 780 8.81 -5.30 21.83
CA GLN A 780 9.95 -6.20 22.07
C GLN A 780 10.85 -6.37 20.82
N ASP A 781 10.43 -5.89 19.64
CA ASP A 781 11.18 -5.95 18.38
C ASP A 781 11.59 -4.55 17.91
N GLU A 782 12.81 -4.43 17.38
CA GLU A 782 13.64 -3.21 17.24
C GLU A 782 13.14 -2.07 16.31
N ASP A 783 11.87 -2.00 15.94
CA ASP A 783 11.33 -0.93 15.10
C ASP A 783 10.29 -0.05 15.81
N LEU A 784 10.52 1.27 15.73
CA LEU A 784 9.52 2.27 16.11
C LEU A 784 8.22 2.05 15.32
N PRO A 785 7.05 1.90 16.00
CA PRO A 785 5.78 1.78 15.32
C PRO A 785 5.56 2.96 14.37
N PRO A 786 4.99 2.76 13.17
CA PRO A 786 4.69 3.84 12.23
C PRO A 786 3.87 4.99 12.84
N GLY A 787 3.02 4.66 13.83
CA GLY A 787 2.20 5.63 14.57
C GLY A 787 2.93 6.44 15.64
N TRP A 788 4.12 6.02 16.09
CA TRP A 788 4.82 6.65 17.22
C TRP A 788 5.07 8.14 16.99
N ALA A 789 5.60 8.49 15.82
CA ALA A 789 5.89 9.88 15.49
C ALA A 789 4.62 10.74 15.56
N ARG A 790 3.47 10.23 15.09
CA ARG A 790 2.20 10.98 15.09
C ARG A 790 1.77 11.32 16.51
N GLU A 791 1.86 10.38 17.44
CA GLU A 791 1.47 10.62 18.84
C GLU A 791 2.47 11.52 19.57
N VAL A 792 3.77 11.44 19.24
CA VAL A 792 4.78 12.38 19.75
C VAL A 792 4.45 13.81 19.36
N TYR A 793 4.00 14.05 18.13
CA TYR A 793 3.53 15.36 17.68
C TYR A 793 2.22 15.76 18.36
N SER A 794 1.23 14.87 18.40
CA SER A 794 -0.09 15.14 18.97
C SER A 794 -0.01 15.52 20.44
N LEU A 795 0.79 14.78 21.21
CA LEU A 795 0.99 14.99 22.63
C LEU A 795 2.14 15.96 22.94
N ARG A 796 2.87 16.43 21.93
CA ARG A 796 4.02 17.35 22.06
C ARG A 796 5.01 16.88 23.12
N LEU A 797 5.50 15.64 22.96
CA LEU A 797 6.28 14.93 23.99
C LEU A 797 7.51 15.70 24.49
N TRP A 798 8.07 16.58 23.66
CA TRP A 798 9.21 17.44 23.99
C TRP A 798 8.89 18.55 25.01
N GLU A 799 7.62 18.88 25.26
CA GLU A 799 7.21 19.84 26.29
C GLU A 799 7.25 19.22 27.71
N ASP A 800 7.34 17.88 27.82
CA ASP A 800 7.39 17.21 29.12
C ASP A 800 8.77 17.33 29.78
N THR A 801 8.78 17.80 31.03
CA THR A 801 10.01 18.04 31.79
C THR A 801 10.50 16.82 32.56
N ARG A 802 9.70 15.76 32.69
CA ARG A 802 10.07 14.59 33.48
C ARG A 802 11.24 13.85 32.82
N PRO A 803 12.34 13.55 33.55
CA PRO A 803 13.53 12.91 32.99
C PRO A 803 13.25 11.59 32.28
N ARG A 804 12.30 10.78 32.76
CA ARG A 804 11.89 9.52 32.12
C ARG A 804 11.34 9.73 30.69
N VAL A 805 10.56 10.78 30.48
CA VAL A 805 9.95 11.09 29.19
C VAL A 805 11.02 11.60 28.22
N ARG A 806 11.87 12.53 28.67
CA ARG A 806 13.02 13.03 27.90
C ARG A 806 13.95 11.90 27.47
N ARG A 807 14.33 11.00 28.39
CA ARG A 807 15.16 9.82 28.09
C ARG A 807 14.52 8.91 27.06
N SER A 808 13.20 8.71 27.14
CA SER A 808 12.49 7.89 26.17
C SER A 808 12.47 8.53 24.79
N LEU A 809 12.16 9.83 24.70
CA LEU A 809 12.25 10.59 23.47
C LEU A 809 13.64 10.44 22.83
N LEU A 810 14.71 10.61 23.61
CA LEU A 810 16.08 10.44 23.15
C LEU A 810 16.37 9.02 22.63
N ARG A 811 15.85 7.98 23.27
CA ARG A 811 16.00 6.59 22.77
C ARG A 811 15.33 6.40 21.42
N HIS A 812 14.12 6.91 21.26
CA HIS A 812 13.39 6.82 20.00
C HIS A 812 14.06 7.62 18.89
N LEU A 813 14.54 8.83 19.18
CA LEU A 813 15.35 9.59 18.25
C LEU A 813 16.66 8.85 17.89
N GLN A 814 17.28 8.13 18.84
CA GLN A 814 18.46 7.30 18.57
C GLN A 814 18.15 6.15 17.60
N ALA A 815 16.98 5.52 17.72
CA ALA A 815 16.53 4.48 16.79
C ALA A 815 16.28 5.03 15.37
N LEU A 816 15.76 6.26 15.24
CA LEU A 816 15.67 6.93 13.94
C LEU A 816 17.07 7.20 13.35
N ALA A 817 18.01 7.64 14.19
CA ALA A 817 19.38 7.89 13.75
C ALA A 817 20.12 6.61 13.33
N SER A 818 19.87 5.47 13.97
CA SER A 818 20.53 4.20 13.63
C SER A 818 20.10 3.67 12.25
N ARG A 819 18.80 3.78 11.92
CA ARG A 819 18.29 3.48 10.56
C ARG A 819 18.86 4.46 9.54
N GLY A 820 18.92 5.74 9.90
CA GLY A 820 19.58 6.77 9.11
C GLY A 820 18.95 7.03 7.74
N GLU A 821 17.69 6.66 7.53
CA GLU A 821 16.91 6.95 6.31
C GLU A 821 16.61 8.45 6.19
N ALA A 822 16.46 8.96 4.96
CA ALA A 822 16.23 10.39 4.74
C ALA A 822 14.96 10.88 5.47
N ALA A 823 13.87 10.11 5.40
CA ALA A 823 12.61 10.44 6.07
C ALA A 823 12.68 10.33 7.61
N ASP A 824 13.53 9.44 8.14
CA ASP A 824 13.75 9.29 9.58
C ASP A 824 14.59 10.43 10.14
N LEU A 825 15.65 10.82 9.43
CA LEU A 825 16.50 11.94 9.82
C LEU A 825 15.75 13.27 9.78
N ALA A 826 14.91 13.51 8.76
CA ALA A 826 14.07 14.70 8.71
C ALA A 826 13.11 14.76 9.90
N ARG A 827 12.47 13.63 10.26
CA ARG A 827 11.59 13.54 11.43
C ARG A 827 12.36 13.76 12.74
N LEU A 828 13.54 13.17 12.87
CA LEU A 828 14.41 13.34 14.02
C LEU A 828 14.78 14.80 14.22
N LEU A 829 15.24 15.46 13.16
CA LEU A 829 15.70 16.86 13.21
C LEU A 829 14.56 17.81 13.61
N ASP A 830 13.36 17.67 13.05
CA ASP A 830 12.22 18.51 13.45
C ASP A 830 11.86 18.32 14.94
N ILE A 831 11.76 17.08 15.41
CA ILE A 831 11.49 16.80 16.83
C ILE A 831 12.61 17.32 17.73
N ALA A 832 13.87 17.15 17.30
CA ALA A 832 15.04 17.59 18.04
C ALA A 832 15.09 19.12 18.15
N ASP A 833 14.74 19.86 17.10
CA ASP A 833 14.72 21.32 17.15
C ASP A 833 13.61 21.85 18.08
N ARG A 834 12.43 21.21 18.08
CA ARG A 834 11.36 21.53 19.06
C ARG A 834 11.81 21.24 20.49
N ALA A 835 12.41 20.07 20.73
CA ALA A 835 12.94 19.72 22.04
C ALA A 835 14.07 20.65 22.48
N ARG A 836 14.94 21.07 21.57
CA ARG A 836 15.99 22.06 21.86
C ARG A 836 15.40 23.41 22.23
N ALA A 837 14.34 23.87 21.57
CA ALA A 837 13.66 25.11 21.92
C ALA A 837 13.07 25.07 23.33
N CYS A 838 12.44 23.95 23.71
CA CYS A 838 11.85 23.80 25.04
C CYS A 838 12.91 23.59 26.15
N TRP A 839 13.94 22.78 25.90
CA TRP A 839 14.88 22.35 26.96
C TRP A 839 16.04 23.33 27.18
N ARG A 840 16.23 24.33 26.30
CA ARG A 840 17.34 25.29 26.39
C ARG A 840 17.18 26.32 27.52
N HIS A 841 15.96 26.65 27.92
CA HIS A 841 15.65 27.78 28.80
C HIS A 841 15.46 27.41 30.28
N GLU A 842 15.47 26.13 30.63
CA GLU A 842 15.44 25.71 32.03
C GLU A 842 16.83 25.97 32.63
N GLY A 843 16.92 26.91 33.60
CA GLY A 843 18.14 27.47 34.19
C GLY A 843 19.12 26.51 34.90
N ASP A 844 19.14 25.23 34.55
CA ASP A 844 20.20 24.28 34.85
C ASP A 844 21.27 24.39 33.75
N GLU A 845 22.44 24.95 34.05
CA GLU A 845 23.52 25.18 33.08
C GLU A 845 24.25 23.90 32.60
N HIS A 846 23.50 22.83 32.30
CA HIS A 846 23.45 22.05 31.05
C HIS A 846 23.06 20.60 31.38
N ASN A 847 21.76 20.35 31.57
CA ASN A 847 21.17 19.04 31.86
C ASN A 847 21.75 17.91 30.94
N PRO A 848 22.11 16.71 31.48
CA PRO A 848 22.64 15.59 30.69
C PRO A 848 21.78 15.17 29.49
N GLU A 849 20.46 15.24 29.60
CA GLU A 849 19.51 14.90 28.54
C GLU A 849 19.59 15.91 27.38
N TYR A 850 19.80 17.20 27.66
CA TYR A 850 20.00 18.22 26.62
C TYR A 850 21.31 17.99 25.87
N LEU A 851 22.40 17.71 26.58
CA LEU A 851 23.69 17.44 25.94
C LEU A 851 23.66 16.15 25.10
N ARG A 852 22.88 15.15 25.51
CA ARG A 852 22.60 13.96 24.69
C ARG A 852 21.80 14.29 23.44
N LEU A 853 20.81 15.18 23.54
CA LEU A 853 20.05 15.67 22.39
C LEU A 853 20.98 16.35 21.38
N LEU A 854 21.90 17.21 21.83
CA LEU A 854 22.86 17.88 20.96
C LEU A 854 23.76 16.89 20.20
N ASN A 855 24.31 15.88 20.88
CA ASN A 855 25.12 14.84 20.24
C ASN A 855 24.32 14.05 19.19
N LEU A 856 23.07 13.70 19.50
CA LEU A 856 22.20 12.97 18.59
C LEU A 856 21.81 13.83 17.37
N THR A 857 21.52 15.11 17.59
CA THR A 857 21.22 16.07 16.52
C THR A 857 22.46 16.29 15.64
N ALA A 858 23.66 16.35 16.23
CA ALA A 858 24.91 16.39 15.48
C ALA A 858 25.10 15.13 14.62
N GLN A 859 24.86 13.94 15.18
CA GLN A 859 24.88 12.68 14.42
C GLN A 859 23.90 12.74 13.24
N ALA A 860 22.67 13.19 13.44
CA ALA A 860 21.68 13.31 12.38
C ALA A 860 22.11 14.29 11.28
N HIS A 861 22.62 15.48 11.63
CA HIS A 861 23.17 16.42 10.65
C HIS A 861 24.35 15.84 9.88
N ARG A 862 25.25 15.10 10.55
CA ARG A 862 26.36 14.40 9.89
C ARG A 862 25.85 13.34 8.90
N LEU A 863 24.80 12.62 9.27
CA LEU A 863 24.17 11.61 8.42
C LEU A 863 23.40 12.22 7.24
N SER A 864 22.91 13.45 7.38
CA SER A 864 22.24 14.21 6.31
C SER A 864 23.18 15.09 5.46
N GLY A 865 24.47 15.15 5.79
CA GLY A 865 25.46 15.94 5.04
C GLY A 865 25.69 17.38 5.53
N ALA A 866 24.98 17.83 6.57
CA ALA A 866 25.14 19.16 7.15
C ALA A 866 26.31 19.21 8.17
N TYR A 867 27.54 18.97 7.70
CA TYR A 867 28.71 18.77 8.56
C TYR A 867 29.12 20.01 9.37
N GLY A 868 28.93 21.22 8.82
CA GLY A 868 29.15 22.46 9.55
C GLY A 868 28.27 22.54 10.81
N LYS A 869 26.97 22.24 10.66
CA LYS A 869 26.04 22.22 11.78
C LYS A 869 26.33 21.12 12.78
N SER A 870 26.68 19.93 12.29
CA SER A 870 27.16 18.83 13.12
C SER A 870 28.34 19.25 14.00
N ARG A 871 29.30 20.02 13.44
CA ARG A 871 30.50 20.44 14.18
C ARG A 871 30.15 21.35 15.33
N GLU A 872 29.32 22.36 15.08
CA GLU A 872 28.86 23.29 16.12
C GLU A 872 28.23 22.54 17.29
N LEU A 873 27.25 21.67 16.99
CA LEU A 873 26.48 20.95 18.00
C LEU A 873 27.32 19.91 18.75
N ALA A 874 28.16 19.13 18.05
CA ALA A 874 29.03 18.15 18.70
C ALA A 874 30.09 18.82 19.58
N GLN A 875 30.63 19.97 19.16
CA GLN A 875 31.58 20.74 19.95
C GLN A 875 30.91 21.34 21.20
N GLU A 876 29.70 21.88 21.05
CA GLU A 876 28.89 22.39 22.17
C GLU A 876 28.59 21.27 23.17
N ALA A 877 28.13 20.11 22.71
CA ALA A 877 27.86 18.95 23.53
C ALA A 877 29.11 18.46 24.27
N LEU A 878 30.26 18.38 23.60
CA LEU A 878 31.52 18.00 24.23
C LEU A 878 31.96 19.00 25.31
N ARG A 879 31.90 20.31 25.03
CA ARG A 879 32.20 21.35 26.03
C ARG A 879 31.25 21.30 27.21
N GLY A 880 29.97 21.06 26.98
CA GLY A 880 28.96 20.86 28.03
C GLY A 880 29.28 19.64 28.90
N HIS A 881 29.53 18.48 28.30
CA HIS A 881 29.86 17.26 29.04
C HIS A 881 31.16 17.39 29.83
N ARG A 882 32.19 18.05 29.27
CA ARG A 882 33.45 18.33 30.00
C ARG A 882 33.22 19.20 31.24
N ARG A 883 32.35 20.22 31.14
CA ARG A 883 32.01 21.10 32.27
C ARG A 883 31.16 20.38 33.32
N LEU A 884 30.16 19.61 32.88
CA LEU A 884 29.18 18.97 33.77
C LEU A 884 29.71 17.69 34.43
N LEU A 885 30.37 16.83 33.67
CA LEU A 885 30.74 15.46 34.09
C LEU A 885 32.25 15.27 34.25
N GLY A 886 33.07 16.22 33.82
CA GLY A 886 34.53 16.12 33.81
C GLY A 886 35.10 15.39 32.58
N LEU A 887 36.43 15.40 32.44
CA LEU A 887 37.15 14.89 31.27
C LEU A 887 37.13 13.36 31.17
N MET A 888 37.14 12.65 32.30
CA MET A 888 37.24 11.20 32.38
C MET A 888 35.86 10.50 32.47
N HIS A 889 34.75 11.20 32.30
CA HIS A 889 33.45 10.54 32.35
C HIS A 889 33.15 9.82 31.01
N PRO A 890 32.62 8.58 31.00
CA PRO A 890 32.36 7.82 29.77
C PRO A 890 31.51 8.58 28.73
N ARG A 891 30.49 9.33 29.16
CA ARG A 891 29.70 10.18 28.25
C ARG A 891 30.52 11.31 27.62
N THR A 892 31.45 11.92 28.34
CA THR A 892 32.35 12.96 27.80
C THR A 892 33.25 12.36 26.73
N LEU A 893 33.80 11.19 26.99
CA LEU A 893 34.64 10.44 26.05
C LEU A 893 33.85 10.05 24.78
N LEU A 894 32.63 9.53 24.91
CA LEU A 894 31.75 9.27 23.76
C LEU A 894 31.35 10.54 22.98
N SER A 895 31.20 11.67 23.68
CA SER A 895 31.00 12.98 23.04
C SER A 895 32.23 13.41 22.24
N ALA A 896 33.44 13.10 22.72
CA ALA A 896 34.70 13.37 22.03
C ALA A 896 34.86 12.49 20.78
N ASP A 897 34.48 11.22 20.85
CA ASP A 897 34.44 10.33 19.68
C ASP A 897 33.43 10.81 18.63
N SER A 898 32.23 11.24 19.04
CA SER A 898 31.24 11.84 18.13
C SER A 898 31.75 13.11 17.45
N TYR A 899 32.47 13.96 18.19
CA TYR A 899 33.13 15.14 17.64
C TYR A 899 34.26 14.76 16.66
N ALA A 900 35.07 13.74 16.98
CA ALA A 900 36.10 13.20 16.09
C ALA A 900 35.49 12.66 14.78
N ALA A 901 34.34 11.98 14.85
CA ALA A 901 33.60 11.53 13.67
C ALA A 901 33.16 12.70 12.77
N THR A 902 32.80 13.83 13.35
CA THR A 902 32.48 15.04 12.58
C THR A 902 33.73 15.67 11.95
N LEU A 903 34.86 15.68 12.67
CA LEU A 903 36.13 16.16 12.14
C LEU A 903 36.62 15.31 10.96
N ARG A 904 36.46 13.98 11.01
CA ARG A 904 36.73 13.09 9.87
C ARG A 904 35.90 13.47 8.64
N ARG A 905 34.60 13.74 8.84
CA ARG A 905 33.71 14.18 7.76
C ARG A 905 34.05 15.56 7.19
N LEU A 906 34.80 16.38 7.92
CA LEU A 906 35.31 17.66 7.42
C LEU A 906 36.73 17.57 6.84
N GLY A 907 37.30 16.37 6.74
CA GLY A 907 38.66 16.16 6.22
C GLY A 907 39.77 16.55 7.22
N ARG A 908 39.42 16.87 8.47
CA ARG A 908 40.36 17.26 9.53
C ARG A 908 40.86 16.02 10.29
N PHE A 909 41.57 15.13 9.59
CA PHE A 909 41.92 13.81 10.10
C PHE A 909 42.88 13.85 11.30
N ASP A 910 43.87 14.75 11.30
CA ASP A 910 44.78 14.89 12.44
C ASP A 910 44.08 15.43 13.69
N ASP A 911 43.16 16.39 13.54
CA ASP A 911 42.36 16.87 14.68
C ASP A 911 41.44 15.77 15.23
N ALA A 912 40.87 14.93 14.35
CA ALA A 912 40.10 13.77 14.78
C ALA A 912 40.97 12.78 15.56
N LEU A 913 42.21 12.55 15.12
CA LEU A 913 43.17 11.68 15.80
C LEU A 913 43.52 12.19 17.19
N MET A 914 43.70 13.51 17.34
CA MET A 914 43.96 14.17 18.62
C MET A 914 42.79 14.04 19.61
N GLN A 915 41.57 13.82 19.13
CA GLN A 915 40.43 13.49 20.01
C GLN A 915 40.31 11.98 20.26
N SER A 916 40.46 11.13 19.24
CA SER A 916 40.20 9.69 19.34
C SER A 916 41.22 8.94 20.22
N ARG A 917 42.51 9.32 20.21
CA ARG A 917 43.54 8.61 21.01
C ARG A 917 43.31 8.71 22.53
N PRO A 918 43.22 9.91 23.14
CA PRO A 918 42.91 10.01 24.57
C PRO A 918 41.55 9.42 24.93
N THR A 919 40.60 9.43 23.98
CA THR A 919 39.28 8.84 24.18
C THR A 919 39.36 7.32 24.34
N LEU A 920 40.12 6.64 23.49
CA LEU A 920 40.34 5.19 23.60
C LEU A 920 41.07 4.86 24.90
N GLU A 921 42.17 5.55 25.20
CA GLU A 921 42.96 5.35 26.43
C GLU A 921 42.07 5.50 27.68
N GLY A 922 41.26 6.56 27.72
CA GLY A 922 40.34 6.81 28.83
C GLY A 922 39.26 5.73 28.97
N LEU A 923 38.63 5.30 27.87
CA LEU A 923 37.62 4.24 27.94
C LEU A 923 38.22 2.88 28.28
N THR A 924 39.41 2.56 27.76
CA THR A 924 40.14 1.34 28.13
C THR A 924 40.46 1.32 29.63
N LEU A 925 40.87 2.45 30.20
CA LEU A 925 41.14 2.56 31.64
C LEU A 925 39.87 2.37 32.49
N LEU A 926 38.73 2.91 32.07
CA LEU A 926 37.49 2.92 32.86
C LEU A 926 36.64 1.66 32.71
N LEU A 927 36.52 1.15 31.48
CA LEU A 927 35.57 0.08 31.12
C LEU A 927 36.29 -1.20 30.69
N GLY A 928 37.61 -1.14 30.50
CA GLY A 928 38.39 -2.23 29.94
C GLY A 928 38.39 -2.26 28.39
N PRO A 929 39.31 -3.02 27.78
CA PRO A 929 39.48 -3.10 26.33
C PRO A 929 38.31 -3.80 25.61
N GLN A 930 37.52 -4.62 26.31
CA GLN A 930 36.46 -5.45 25.70
C GLN A 930 35.05 -4.85 25.79
N HIS A 931 34.88 -3.73 26.49
CA HIS A 931 33.57 -3.11 26.61
C HIS A 931 33.10 -2.59 25.24
N PRO A 932 31.80 -2.74 24.85
CA PRO A 932 31.30 -2.36 23.52
C PRO A 932 31.64 -0.91 23.11
N ALA A 933 31.54 0.04 24.06
CA ALA A 933 31.94 1.42 23.84
C ALA A 933 33.44 1.58 23.51
N THR A 934 34.32 0.82 24.17
CA THR A 934 35.76 0.84 23.90
C THR A 934 36.08 0.26 22.53
N VAL A 935 35.42 -0.86 22.17
CA VAL A 935 35.54 -1.50 20.85
C VAL A 935 35.09 -0.57 19.72
N GLN A 936 33.96 0.11 19.89
CA GLN A 936 33.48 1.10 18.92
C GLN A 936 34.49 2.24 18.72
N VAL A 937 35.06 2.78 19.80
CA VAL A 937 36.08 3.83 19.71
C VAL A 937 37.39 3.30 19.12
N GLN A 938 37.74 2.04 19.38
CA GLN A 938 38.89 1.38 18.76
C GLN A 938 38.73 1.27 17.24
N HIS A 939 37.54 0.87 16.76
CA HIS A 939 37.19 0.89 15.34
C HIS A 939 37.31 2.29 14.75
N ASN A 940 36.71 3.30 15.40
CA ASN A 940 36.73 4.69 14.95
C ASN A 940 38.16 5.27 14.92
N LEU A 941 39.01 4.90 15.89
CA LEU A 941 40.41 5.27 15.90
C LEU A 941 41.16 4.61 14.74
N ALA A 942 40.96 3.31 14.48
CA ALA A 942 41.61 2.62 13.36
C ALA A 942 41.24 3.27 12.01
N LEU A 943 39.97 3.62 11.81
CA LEU A 943 39.55 4.40 10.64
C LEU A 943 40.29 5.73 10.56
N THR A 944 40.40 6.46 11.68
CA THR A 944 41.13 7.73 11.73
C THR A 944 42.62 7.56 11.42
N GLU A 945 43.26 6.52 11.97
CA GLU A 945 44.65 6.15 11.68
C GLU A 945 44.84 5.88 10.17
N ALA A 946 43.91 5.13 9.55
CA ALA A 946 43.94 4.87 8.12
C ALA A 946 43.80 6.14 7.27
N LEU A 947 42.89 7.06 7.64
CA LEU A 947 42.68 8.34 6.97
C LEU A 947 43.86 9.32 7.10
N THR A 948 44.72 9.12 8.10
CA THR A 948 46.00 9.86 8.25
C THR A 948 47.17 9.15 7.55
N GLY A 949 46.91 8.07 6.80
CA GLY A 949 47.93 7.29 6.07
C GLY A 949 48.59 6.16 6.87
N ARG A 950 48.21 5.94 8.14
CA ARG A 950 48.79 4.89 9.02
C ARG A 950 48.07 3.54 8.87
N ILE A 951 47.91 3.08 7.63
CA ILE A 951 47.07 1.92 7.27
C ILE A 951 47.52 0.61 7.96
N VAL A 952 48.82 0.37 8.12
CA VAL A 952 49.34 -0.88 8.73
C VAL A 952 49.03 -0.95 10.23
N ALA A 953 49.17 0.18 10.94
CA ALA A 953 48.83 0.26 12.36
C ALA A 953 47.32 0.02 12.57
N ALA A 954 46.48 0.63 11.72
CA ALA A 954 45.05 0.41 11.72
C ALA A 954 44.69 -1.06 11.44
N LEU A 955 45.33 -1.70 10.45
CA LEU A 955 45.11 -3.11 10.13
C LEU A 955 45.46 -4.02 11.32
N GLY A 956 46.63 -3.83 11.94
CA GLY A 956 47.02 -4.60 13.11
C GLY A 956 46.00 -4.52 14.24
N ARG A 957 45.55 -3.30 14.56
CA ARG A 957 44.56 -3.02 15.63
C ARG A 957 43.21 -3.70 15.38
N VAL A 958 42.68 -3.62 14.16
CA VAL A 958 41.37 -4.20 13.84
C VAL A 958 41.46 -5.72 13.70
N LEU A 959 42.54 -6.23 13.09
CA LEU A 959 42.75 -7.66 12.88
C LEU A 959 42.95 -8.41 14.21
N GLU A 960 43.72 -7.85 15.14
CA GLU A 960 43.91 -8.44 16.47
C GLU A 960 42.58 -8.55 17.21
N HIS A 961 41.78 -7.48 17.21
CA HIS A 961 40.45 -7.48 17.82
C HIS A 961 39.51 -8.50 17.14
N PHE A 962 39.47 -8.52 15.81
CA PHE A 962 38.65 -9.45 15.05
C PHE A 962 38.98 -10.91 15.38
N ARG A 963 40.27 -11.27 15.38
CA ARG A 963 40.75 -12.63 15.73
C ARG A 963 40.44 -12.99 17.18
N TYR A 964 40.64 -12.06 18.10
CA TYR A 964 40.31 -12.27 19.51
C TYR A 964 38.82 -12.57 19.70
N ARG A 965 37.93 -11.75 19.11
CA ARG A 965 36.48 -11.96 19.20
C ARG A 965 36.05 -13.29 18.57
N GLN A 966 36.60 -13.64 17.41
CA GLN A 966 36.35 -14.96 16.82
C GLN A 966 36.83 -16.13 17.69
N ALA A 967 37.95 -15.97 18.40
CA ALA A 967 38.49 -17.00 19.29
C ALA A 967 37.64 -17.17 20.57
N VAL A 968 37.04 -16.09 21.08
CA VAL A 968 36.25 -16.11 22.33
C VAL A 968 34.77 -16.40 22.07
N GLY A 969 34.14 -15.70 21.12
CA GLY A 969 32.71 -15.79 20.82
C GLY A 969 32.36 -16.74 19.66
N GLY A 970 33.36 -17.40 19.07
CA GLY A 970 33.20 -18.25 17.90
C GLY A 970 33.14 -17.47 16.58
N GLN A 971 33.03 -18.19 15.46
CA GLN A 971 33.06 -17.62 14.11
C GLN A 971 31.87 -16.69 13.80
N ASP A 972 30.79 -16.80 14.58
CA ASP A 972 29.54 -16.06 14.39
C ASP A 972 29.32 -14.95 15.43
N ASP A 973 30.35 -14.58 16.20
CA ASP A 973 30.29 -13.47 17.16
C ASP A 973 29.89 -12.15 16.47
N PRO A 974 28.72 -11.56 16.77
CA PRO A 974 28.26 -10.32 16.15
C PRO A 974 29.24 -9.16 16.31
N ASP A 975 29.94 -9.08 17.44
CA ASP A 975 30.88 -7.99 17.72
C ASP A 975 32.13 -8.06 16.83
N ALA A 976 32.55 -9.27 16.40
CA ALA A 976 33.64 -9.41 15.44
C ALA A 976 33.25 -8.78 14.09
N TRP A 977 32.00 -8.98 13.67
CA TRP A 977 31.51 -8.52 12.37
C TRP A 977 31.23 -7.02 12.29
N LEU A 978 31.15 -6.31 13.44
CA LEU A 978 31.00 -4.85 13.48
C LEU A 978 32.12 -4.08 12.76
N SER A 979 33.33 -4.65 12.70
CA SER A 979 34.50 -4.00 12.07
C SER A 979 34.90 -4.61 10.73
N ALA A 980 34.11 -5.53 10.19
CA ALA A 980 34.48 -6.28 9.00
C ALA A 980 34.57 -5.43 7.72
N ASP A 981 33.79 -4.36 7.60
CA ASP A 981 33.89 -3.40 6.48
C ASP A 981 35.19 -2.62 6.53
N LEU A 982 35.57 -2.12 7.72
CA LEU A 982 36.84 -1.43 7.92
C LEU A 982 38.01 -2.39 7.69
N LEU A 983 37.94 -3.62 8.20
CA LEU A 983 38.96 -4.64 7.97
C LEU A 983 39.11 -4.96 6.47
N ALA A 984 38.00 -5.10 5.75
CA ALA A 984 38.01 -5.29 4.29
C ALA A 984 38.65 -4.10 3.55
N TYR A 985 38.31 -2.87 3.93
CA TYR A 985 38.97 -1.67 3.39
C TYR A 985 40.48 -1.69 3.66
N LEU A 986 40.91 -2.05 4.87
CA LEU A 986 42.33 -2.12 5.25
C LEU A 986 43.06 -3.24 4.51
N TYR A 987 42.41 -4.38 4.26
CA TYR A 987 42.93 -5.42 3.39
C TYR A 987 43.14 -4.90 1.96
N ARG A 988 42.16 -4.25 1.35
CA ARG A 988 42.33 -3.61 0.03
C ARG A 988 43.45 -2.56 0.02
N ALA A 989 43.51 -1.70 1.03
CA ALA A 989 44.51 -0.64 1.15
C ALA A 989 45.93 -1.17 1.38
N THR A 990 46.08 -2.43 1.81
CA THR A 990 47.37 -3.13 1.89
C THR A 990 47.62 -4.08 0.72
N GLY A 991 46.64 -4.25 -0.17
CA GLY A 991 46.72 -5.08 -1.37
C GLY A 991 46.36 -6.55 -1.19
N GLN A 992 45.57 -6.86 -0.16
CA GLN A 992 45.05 -8.18 0.19
C GLN A 992 43.59 -8.31 -0.30
N ASP A 993 43.34 -8.09 -1.59
CA ASP A 993 41.98 -8.01 -2.14
C ASP A 993 41.19 -9.33 -2.05
N GLY A 994 41.88 -10.48 -2.07
CA GLY A 994 41.28 -11.80 -1.85
C GLY A 994 40.69 -11.95 -0.43
N GLU A 995 41.45 -11.58 0.60
CA GLU A 995 40.98 -11.62 1.99
C GLU A 995 39.82 -10.66 2.22
N SER A 996 39.84 -9.51 1.55
CA SER A 996 38.71 -8.59 1.54
C SER A 996 37.46 -9.22 0.91
N GLN A 997 37.60 -9.87 -0.27
CA GLN A 997 36.48 -10.53 -0.94
C GLN A 997 35.87 -11.63 -0.08
N ASP A 998 36.70 -12.50 0.50
CA ASP A 998 36.24 -13.62 1.32
C ASP A 998 35.53 -13.13 2.59
N LEU A 999 36.08 -12.12 3.26
CA LEU A 999 35.47 -11.51 4.43
C LEU A 999 34.10 -10.90 4.11
N LEU A 1000 33.98 -10.16 2.99
CA LEU A 1000 32.73 -9.50 2.61
C LEU A 1000 31.68 -10.49 2.11
N ARG A 1001 32.07 -11.57 1.44
CA ARG A 1001 31.16 -12.68 1.08
C ARG A 1001 30.64 -13.40 2.32
N GLN A 1002 31.51 -13.63 3.30
CA GLN A 1002 31.11 -14.20 4.59
C GLN A 1002 30.16 -13.28 5.35
N ARG A 1003 30.40 -11.96 5.35
CA ARG A 1003 29.50 -10.98 5.96
C ARG A 1003 28.16 -10.93 5.24
N LEU A 1004 28.16 -10.94 3.91
CA LEU A 1004 26.93 -10.90 3.12
C LEU A 1004 26.03 -12.11 3.36
N ARG A 1005 26.59 -13.33 3.47
CA ARG A 1005 25.81 -14.54 3.78
C ARG A 1005 25.09 -14.47 5.13
N ARG A 1006 25.57 -13.64 6.05
CA ARG A 1006 24.96 -13.42 7.36
C ARG A 1006 23.89 -12.33 7.35
N HIS A 1007 23.94 -11.43 6.37
CA HIS A 1007 22.83 -10.51 6.12
C HIS A 1007 21.70 -11.28 5.41
N GLY A 1008 20.49 -11.28 5.99
CA GLY A 1008 19.29 -11.76 5.32
C GLY A 1008 18.89 -10.88 4.13
N ASP A 1009 17.68 -11.06 3.59
CA ASP A 1009 17.19 -10.33 2.40
C ASP A 1009 16.90 -8.83 2.63
N THR A 1010 17.21 -8.31 3.83
CA THR A 1010 17.02 -6.91 4.20
C THR A 1010 18.14 -6.02 3.65
N TRP A 1011 17.76 -5.00 2.87
CA TRP A 1011 18.69 -4.05 2.22
C TRP A 1011 19.10 -2.88 3.10
N ASP A 1012 19.54 -3.13 4.34
CA ASP A 1012 19.97 -2.09 5.28
C ASP A 1012 21.29 -1.40 4.89
N ARG A 1013 21.70 -0.39 5.68
CA ARG A 1013 22.93 0.38 5.44
C ARG A 1013 24.18 -0.51 5.46
N GLU A 1014 24.24 -1.48 6.36
CA GLU A 1014 25.43 -2.32 6.55
C GLU A 1014 25.59 -3.33 5.43
N ARG A 1015 24.49 -3.92 4.95
CA ARG A 1015 24.47 -4.72 3.73
C ARG A 1015 24.92 -3.88 2.54
N LEU A 1016 24.34 -2.69 2.33
CA LEU A 1016 24.72 -1.83 1.21
C LEU A 1016 26.19 -1.39 1.25
N ARG A 1017 26.79 -1.20 2.43
CA ARG A 1017 28.23 -0.96 2.56
C ARG A 1017 29.06 -2.17 2.16
N THR A 1018 28.61 -3.37 2.56
CA THR A 1018 29.22 -4.65 2.22
C THR A 1018 29.18 -4.92 0.72
N GLU A 1019 28.03 -4.63 0.08
CA GLU A 1019 27.80 -4.76 -1.37
C GLU A 1019 28.82 -3.93 -2.17
N VAL A 1020 28.95 -2.64 -1.85
CA VAL A 1020 29.91 -1.73 -2.50
C VAL A 1020 31.35 -2.19 -2.25
N GLY A 1021 31.68 -2.56 -1.02
CA GLY A 1021 33.03 -3.05 -0.70
C GLY A 1021 33.40 -4.31 -1.49
N LEU A 1022 32.42 -5.19 -1.74
CA LEU A 1022 32.64 -6.44 -2.46
C LEU A 1022 32.80 -6.19 -3.97
N ALA A 1023 32.02 -5.26 -4.54
CA ALA A 1023 32.20 -4.81 -5.92
C ALA A 1023 33.62 -4.30 -6.17
N ILE A 1024 34.15 -3.46 -5.26
CA ILE A 1024 35.53 -2.95 -5.33
C ILE A 1024 36.55 -4.09 -5.29
N SER A 1025 36.40 -5.05 -4.37
CA SER A 1025 37.32 -6.19 -4.27
C SER A 1025 37.27 -7.08 -5.51
N GLU A 1026 36.08 -7.34 -6.06
CA GLU A 1026 35.88 -8.13 -7.27
C GLU A 1026 36.50 -7.47 -8.49
N ARG A 1027 36.31 -6.15 -8.67
CA ARG A 1027 36.96 -5.41 -9.75
C ARG A 1027 38.48 -5.41 -9.64
N ARG A 1028 39.04 -5.18 -8.44
CA ARG A 1028 40.50 -5.20 -8.24
C ARG A 1028 41.13 -6.58 -8.51
N LEU A 1029 40.43 -7.66 -8.15
CA LEU A 1029 40.86 -9.02 -8.46
C LEU A 1029 40.81 -9.30 -9.98
N ALA A 1030 39.75 -8.87 -10.66
CA ALA A 1030 39.63 -9.02 -12.11
C ALA A 1030 40.76 -8.29 -12.87
N ASP A 1031 41.17 -7.11 -12.38
CA ASP A 1031 42.28 -6.34 -12.95
C ASP A 1031 43.67 -6.94 -12.63
N GLY A 1032 43.80 -7.67 -11.52
CA GLY A 1032 45.07 -8.26 -11.06
C GLY A 1032 45.44 -9.62 -11.68
N PHE A 1033 44.50 -10.33 -12.32
CA PHE A 1033 44.70 -11.69 -12.85
C PHE A 1033 44.47 -11.78 -14.37
N PRO A 1034 45.54 -11.85 -15.19
CA PRO A 1034 45.43 -12.08 -16.64
C PRO A 1034 44.98 -13.50 -17.03
N ALA A 1035 44.76 -14.41 -16.08
CA ALA A 1035 44.50 -15.84 -16.32
C ALA A 1035 43.04 -16.29 -16.07
N ALA A 1036 42.13 -15.37 -15.69
CA ALA A 1036 40.72 -15.68 -15.59
C ALA A 1036 40.12 -15.84 -17.01
N LYS A 1037 39.23 -16.82 -17.21
CA LYS A 1037 38.66 -17.18 -18.52
C LYS A 1037 37.92 -16.03 -19.24
N ASP A 1038 37.56 -14.94 -18.55
CA ASP A 1038 37.21 -13.64 -19.13
C ASP A 1038 37.21 -12.55 -18.02
N PRO A 1039 38.16 -11.59 -18.00
CA PRO A 1039 38.17 -10.48 -17.04
C PRO A 1039 36.91 -9.60 -17.12
N ARG A 1040 36.24 -9.54 -18.29
CA ARG A 1040 35.02 -8.75 -18.49
C ARG A 1040 33.91 -9.19 -17.54
N TYR A 1041 33.79 -10.50 -17.30
CA TYR A 1041 32.81 -11.05 -16.39
C TYR A 1041 32.96 -10.52 -14.96
N GLY A 1042 34.20 -10.34 -14.49
CA GLY A 1042 34.47 -9.77 -13.16
C GLY A 1042 34.04 -8.31 -13.04
N PHE A 1043 34.26 -7.51 -14.09
CA PHE A 1043 33.83 -6.11 -14.14
C PHE A 1043 32.31 -5.96 -14.27
N GLU A 1044 31.66 -6.83 -15.06
CA GLU A 1044 30.20 -6.86 -15.20
C GLU A 1044 29.52 -7.21 -13.87
N MET A 1045 30.03 -8.20 -13.13
CA MET A 1045 29.49 -8.53 -11.81
C MET A 1045 29.61 -7.37 -10.81
N ALA A 1046 30.76 -6.68 -10.78
CA ALA A 1046 30.96 -5.51 -9.92
C ALA A 1046 29.97 -4.38 -10.29
N TYR A 1047 29.85 -4.09 -11.59
CA TYR A 1047 28.94 -3.08 -12.12
C TYR A 1047 27.47 -3.37 -11.76
N GLU A 1048 26.98 -4.60 -11.97
CA GLU A 1048 25.61 -4.98 -11.65
C GLU A 1048 25.32 -4.89 -10.14
N ARG A 1049 26.34 -5.17 -9.31
CA ARG A 1049 26.25 -5.08 -7.87
C ARG A 1049 26.14 -3.64 -7.40
N ASP A 1050 27.03 -2.76 -7.88
CA ASP A 1050 27.00 -1.34 -7.57
C ASP A 1050 25.74 -0.66 -8.12
N GLN A 1051 25.26 -1.04 -9.30
CA GLN A 1051 24.02 -0.51 -9.87
C GLN A 1051 22.80 -0.83 -8.98
N ARG A 1052 22.69 -2.09 -8.52
CA ARG A 1052 21.62 -2.51 -7.58
C ARG A 1052 21.75 -1.80 -6.24
N ALA A 1053 22.95 -1.70 -5.69
CA ALA A 1053 23.20 -0.99 -4.44
C ALA A 1053 22.84 0.50 -4.56
N LEU A 1054 23.18 1.15 -5.68
CA LEU A 1054 22.91 2.55 -5.93
C LEU A 1054 21.41 2.86 -5.97
N GLU A 1055 20.61 2.02 -6.65
CA GLU A 1055 19.14 2.17 -6.68
C GLU A 1055 18.56 2.17 -5.25
N LYS A 1056 19.02 1.25 -4.40
CA LYS A 1056 18.57 1.17 -3.00
C LYS A 1056 19.09 2.34 -2.16
N TYR A 1057 20.34 2.76 -2.38
CA TYR A 1057 20.89 3.94 -1.71
C TYR A 1057 20.08 5.21 -2.01
N VAL A 1058 19.82 5.49 -3.29
CA VAL A 1058 19.05 6.67 -3.72
C VAL A 1058 17.65 6.63 -3.13
N ARG A 1059 16.96 5.48 -3.19
CA ARG A 1059 15.59 5.34 -2.71
C ARG A 1059 15.45 5.55 -1.19
N ARG A 1060 16.37 5.02 -0.37
CA ARG A 1060 16.26 5.06 1.10
C ARG A 1060 16.95 6.27 1.73
N PHE A 1061 18.07 6.71 1.15
CA PHE A 1061 18.98 7.65 1.78
C PHE A 1061 19.19 8.94 0.99
N GLY A 1062 18.69 9.01 -0.25
CA GLY A 1062 18.85 10.16 -1.14
C GLY A 1062 20.12 10.12 -1.99
N ALA A 1063 20.12 10.91 -3.06
CA ALA A 1063 21.19 10.93 -4.07
C ALA A 1063 22.47 11.63 -3.58
N ASP A 1064 22.33 12.68 -2.77
CA ASP A 1064 23.43 13.59 -2.44
C ASP A 1064 24.18 13.20 -1.15
N ARG A 1065 23.77 12.10 -0.52
CA ARG A 1065 24.44 11.58 0.67
C ARG A 1065 25.80 11.02 0.30
N TYR A 1066 26.81 11.27 1.14
CA TYR A 1066 28.16 10.73 0.93
C TYR A 1066 28.22 9.22 0.67
N ASP A 1067 27.46 8.41 1.42
CA ASP A 1067 27.48 6.95 1.23
C ASP A 1067 26.93 6.56 -0.16
N THR A 1068 25.97 7.31 -0.70
CA THR A 1068 25.46 7.17 -2.08
C THR A 1068 26.50 7.62 -3.10
N LEU A 1069 27.17 8.76 -2.86
CA LEU A 1069 28.26 9.25 -3.71
C LEU A 1069 29.45 8.27 -3.74
N ARG A 1070 29.73 7.58 -2.62
CA ARG A 1070 30.74 6.52 -2.55
C ARG A 1070 30.39 5.34 -3.46
N CYS A 1071 29.13 4.92 -3.48
CA CYS A 1071 28.66 3.88 -4.41
C CYS A 1071 28.78 4.34 -5.87
N ARG A 1072 28.37 5.58 -6.19
CA ARG A 1072 28.57 6.15 -7.53
C ARG A 1072 30.05 6.22 -7.94
N PHE A 1073 30.92 6.56 -7.00
CA PHE A 1073 32.37 6.62 -7.22
C PHE A 1073 33.00 5.26 -7.51
N SER A 1074 32.43 4.18 -6.95
CA SER A 1074 32.80 2.81 -7.28
C SER A 1074 32.24 2.40 -8.65
N LEU A 1075 30.95 2.65 -8.90
CA LEU A 1075 30.29 2.40 -10.19
C LEU A 1075 31.01 3.07 -11.38
N ALA A 1076 31.51 4.31 -11.20
CA ALA A 1076 32.27 5.00 -12.23
C ALA A 1076 33.59 4.28 -12.58
N ALA A 1077 34.22 3.64 -11.59
CA ALA A 1077 35.40 2.80 -11.83
C ALA A 1077 35.05 1.50 -12.54
N ASP A 1078 33.90 0.90 -12.25
CA ASP A 1078 33.41 -0.28 -12.97
C ASP A 1078 33.11 0.06 -14.44
N LEU A 1079 32.45 1.19 -14.70
CA LEU A 1079 32.20 1.69 -16.07
C LEU A 1079 33.49 1.90 -16.85
N HIS A 1080 34.50 2.52 -16.21
CA HIS A 1080 35.81 2.70 -16.84
C HIS A 1080 36.51 1.36 -17.13
N ALA A 1081 36.46 0.39 -16.20
CA ALA A 1081 37.02 -0.94 -16.41
C ALA A 1081 36.32 -1.72 -17.54
N LEU A 1082 35.03 -1.44 -17.80
CA LEU A 1082 34.26 -1.96 -18.93
C LEU A 1082 34.53 -1.22 -20.25
N GLY A 1083 35.40 -0.21 -20.27
CA GLY A 1083 35.72 0.59 -21.44
C GLY A 1083 34.70 1.69 -21.77
N LYS A 1084 33.75 1.95 -20.88
CA LYS A 1084 32.73 3.02 -21.04
C LYS A 1084 33.24 4.35 -20.48
N ALA A 1085 34.25 4.91 -21.14
CA ALA A 1085 34.97 6.09 -20.63
C ALA A 1085 34.09 7.35 -20.55
N GLU A 1086 33.19 7.57 -21.51
CA GLU A 1086 32.27 8.72 -21.51
C GLU A 1086 31.28 8.67 -20.33
N ASP A 1087 30.66 7.50 -20.09
CA ASP A 1087 29.76 7.30 -18.95
C ASP A 1087 30.51 7.50 -17.62
N ALA A 1088 31.74 7.00 -17.52
CA ALA A 1088 32.57 7.16 -16.33
C ALA A 1088 32.94 8.64 -16.08
N GLU A 1089 33.28 9.40 -17.13
CA GLU A 1089 33.54 10.84 -17.04
C GLU A 1089 32.30 11.60 -16.54
N GLN A 1090 31.13 11.30 -17.12
CA GLN A 1090 29.88 11.95 -16.74
C GLN A 1090 29.55 11.71 -15.26
N GLN A 1091 29.73 10.47 -14.78
CA GLN A 1091 29.56 10.15 -13.36
C GLN A 1091 30.58 10.90 -12.50
N ALA A 1092 31.86 10.91 -12.87
CA ALA A 1092 32.90 11.58 -12.09
C ALA A 1092 32.68 13.10 -11.99
N ARG A 1093 32.23 13.76 -13.06
CA ARG A 1093 31.88 15.18 -13.04
C ARG A 1093 30.75 15.45 -12.04
N ALA A 1094 29.66 14.68 -12.12
CA ALA A 1094 28.51 14.83 -11.22
C ALA A 1094 28.89 14.56 -9.75
N ILE A 1095 29.73 13.55 -9.50
CA ILE A 1095 30.24 13.25 -8.15
C ILE A 1095 31.12 14.39 -7.64
N GLY A 1096 32.01 14.93 -8.47
CA GLY A 1096 32.89 16.05 -8.12
C GLY A 1096 32.11 17.31 -7.72
N GLU A 1097 31.08 17.66 -8.49
CA GLU A 1097 30.17 18.76 -8.19
C GLU A 1097 29.42 18.53 -6.87
N ALA A 1098 28.87 17.34 -6.66
CA ALA A 1098 28.16 17.00 -5.42
C ALA A 1098 29.08 17.02 -4.19
N LEU A 1099 30.30 16.48 -4.30
CA LEU A 1099 31.29 16.50 -3.21
C LEU A 1099 31.79 17.92 -2.92
N ALA A 1100 31.97 18.75 -3.95
CA ALA A 1100 32.34 20.15 -3.79
C ALA A 1100 31.23 20.95 -3.11
N ALA A 1101 29.95 20.70 -3.43
CA ALA A 1101 28.82 21.31 -2.75
C ALA A 1101 28.72 20.86 -1.28
N LEU A 1102 28.99 19.56 -1.02
CA LEU A 1102 28.82 18.95 0.29
C LEU A 1102 29.94 19.29 1.29
N PHE A 1103 31.20 19.27 0.84
CA PHE A 1103 32.37 19.47 1.71
C PHE A 1103 33.19 20.72 1.40
N GLY A 1104 32.93 21.37 0.26
CA GLY A 1104 33.82 22.37 -0.31
C GLY A 1104 34.90 21.77 -1.21
N THR A 1105 35.51 22.62 -2.03
CA THR A 1105 36.54 22.24 -3.02
C THR A 1105 37.88 21.85 -2.39
N ALA A 1106 38.16 22.29 -1.16
CA ALA A 1106 39.42 21.99 -0.46
C ALA A 1106 39.44 20.61 0.23
N HIS A 1107 38.30 19.91 0.27
CA HIS A 1107 38.17 18.67 1.02
C HIS A 1107 38.93 17.50 0.34
N PRO A 1108 39.62 16.62 1.10
CA PRO A 1108 40.38 15.51 0.53
C PRO A 1108 39.58 14.58 -0.39
N CYS A 1109 38.34 14.26 -0.05
CA CYS A 1109 37.50 13.41 -0.91
C CYS A 1109 37.11 14.08 -2.24
N THR A 1110 36.93 15.41 -2.25
CA THR A 1110 36.69 16.16 -3.49
C THR A 1110 37.93 16.11 -4.38
N ALA A 1111 39.12 16.28 -3.78
CA ALA A 1111 40.37 16.16 -4.51
C ALA A 1111 40.61 14.73 -5.04
N LEU A 1112 40.27 13.67 -4.28
CA LEU A 1112 40.30 12.29 -4.80
C LEU A 1112 39.36 12.08 -5.99
N SER A 1113 38.19 12.71 -5.95
CA SER A 1113 37.25 12.72 -7.08
C SER A 1113 37.86 13.38 -8.32
N ASP A 1114 38.59 14.48 -8.15
CA ASP A 1114 39.27 15.13 -9.26
C ASP A 1114 40.46 14.30 -9.80
N VAL A 1115 41.19 13.57 -8.95
CA VAL A 1115 42.21 12.60 -9.44
C VAL A 1115 41.56 11.58 -10.36
N ARG A 1116 40.45 10.98 -9.92
CA ARG A 1116 39.70 9.98 -10.70
C ARG A 1116 39.07 10.58 -11.96
N HIS A 1117 38.54 11.80 -11.89
CA HIS A 1117 38.02 12.51 -13.05
C HIS A 1117 39.12 12.73 -14.10
N GLY A 1118 40.34 13.08 -13.69
CA GLY A 1118 41.50 13.17 -14.57
C GLY A 1118 41.84 11.87 -15.30
N VAL A 1119 41.67 10.71 -14.65
CA VAL A 1119 41.81 9.39 -15.30
C VAL A 1119 40.81 9.22 -16.43
N TYR A 1120 39.55 9.59 -16.21
CA TYR A 1120 38.49 9.40 -17.20
C TYR A 1120 38.58 10.41 -18.34
N LEU A 1121 38.94 11.67 -18.06
CA LEU A 1121 39.23 12.68 -19.07
C LEU A 1121 40.36 12.21 -20.00
N ARG A 1122 41.43 11.63 -19.44
CA ARG A 1122 42.51 11.02 -20.22
C ARG A 1122 42.00 9.86 -21.08
N ALA A 1123 41.13 9.01 -20.55
CA ALA A 1123 40.55 7.90 -21.29
C ALA A 1123 39.65 8.36 -22.45
N THR A 1124 38.98 9.50 -22.32
CA THR A 1124 38.21 10.15 -23.40
C THR A 1124 39.07 10.99 -24.37
N GLY A 1125 40.35 11.18 -24.07
CA GLY A 1125 41.30 11.93 -24.92
C GLY A 1125 41.47 13.42 -24.59
N ASP A 1126 40.77 13.95 -23.59
CA ASP A 1126 40.92 15.35 -23.15
C ASP A 1126 42.09 15.50 -22.18
N LEU A 1127 43.30 15.50 -22.74
CA LEU A 1127 44.55 15.51 -21.98
C LEU A 1127 44.81 16.84 -21.26
N GLU A 1128 44.33 17.96 -21.82
CA GLU A 1128 44.51 19.29 -21.23
C GLU A 1128 43.71 19.43 -19.94
N GLN A 1129 42.42 19.07 -19.97
CA GLN A 1129 41.60 19.08 -18.76
C GLN A 1129 42.05 18.01 -17.77
N ALA A 1130 42.48 16.83 -18.24
CA ALA A 1130 43.01 15.79 -17.37
C ALA A 1130 44.25 16.26 -16.59
N GLU A 1131 45.18 16.96 -17.23
CA GLU A 1131 46.37 17.51 -16.56
C GLU A 1131 45.98 18.61 -15.57
N ALA A 1132 45.12 19.55 -15.98
CA ALA A 1132 44.66 20.64 -15.12
C ALA A 1132 43.99 20.10 -13.84
N LYS A 1133 43.10 19.11 -13.98
CA LYS A 1133 42.46 18.41 -12.86
C LYS A 1133 43.47 17.67 -11.99
N GLY A 1134 44.37 16.90 -12.59
CA GLY A 1134 45.40 16.13 -11.88
C GLY A 1134 46.33 17.01 -11.04
N ARG A 1135 46.84 18.10 -11.61
CA ARG A 1135 47.70 19.07 -10.90
C ARG A 1135 46.94 19.75 -9.76
N SER A 1136 45.71 20.20 -10.02
CA SER A 1136 44.89 20.85 -8.98
C SER A 1136 44.56 19.91 -7.84
N ALA A 1137 44.29 18.63 -8.12
CA ALA A 1137 44.01 17.62 -7.11
C ALA A 1137 45.24 17.32 -6.25
N LEU A 1138 46.41 17.16 -6.88
CA LEU A 1138 47.67 16.92 -6.19
C LEU A 1138 48.06 18.07 -5.25
N ASP A 1139 47.94 19.32 -5.71
CA ASP A 1139 48.21 20.51 -4.90
C ASP A 1139 47.30 20.57 -3.65
N ARG A 1140 45.99 20.34 -3.84
CA ARG A 1140 45.02 20.32 -2.73
C ARG A 1140 45.31 19.21 -1.73
N LEU A 1141 45.55 17.98 -2.19
CA LEU A 1141 45.90 16.87 -1.30
C LEU A 1141 47.19 17.17 -0.52
N THR A 1142 48.18 17.75 -1.18
CA THR A 1142 49.46 18.13 -0.54
C THR A 1142 49.26 19.18 0.53
N ARG A 1143 48.47 20.23 0.27
CA ARG A 1143 48.18 21.28 1.25
C ARG A 1143 47.37 20.77 2.45
N THR A 1144 46.43 19.86 2.23
CA THR A 1144 45.51 19.42 3.28
C THR A 1144 46.05 18.26 4.12
N LEU A 1145 46.76 17.30 3.50
CA LEU A 1145 47.21 16.07 4.17
C LEU A 1145 48.73 16.00 4.39
N GLY A 1146 49.50 16.87 3.74
CA GLY A 1146 50.96 16.85 3.77
C GLY A 1146 51.58 15.74 2.92
N LEU A 1147 52.83 15.96 2.49
CA LEU A 1147 53.56 15.13 1.51
C LEU A 1147 53.71 13.65 1.88
N ALA A 1148 53.56 13.28 3.16
CA ALA A 1148 53.70 11.90 3.61
C ALA A 1148 52.44 11.04 3.38
N HIS A 1149 51.34 11.61 2.86
CA HIS A 1149 50.09 10.85 2.72
C HIS A 1149 50.10 9.89 1.50
N PRO A 1150 49.67 8.62 1.63
CA PRO A 1150 49.65 7.66 0.51
C PRO A 1150 48.88 8.11 -0.74
N TRP A 1151 47.79 8.87 -0.55
CA TRP A 1151 47.01 9.40 -1.68
C TRP A 1151 47.78 10.37 -2.58
N ILE A 1152 48.84 10.99 -2.08
CA ILE A 1152 49.70 11.86 -2.89
C ILE A 1152 50.45 11.04 -3.94
N ALA A 1153 51.01 9.89 -3.55
CA ALA A 1153 51.68 9.01 -4.51
C ALA A 1153 50.72 8.48 -5.59
N ALA A 1154 49.44 8.25 -5.25
CA ALA A 1154 48.42 7.87 -6.22
C ALA A 1154 48.09 9.02 -7.19
N ALA A 1155 47.91 10.24 -6.69
CA ALA A 1155 47.68 11.42 -7.50
C ALA A 1155 48.87 11.71 -8.44
N GLU A 1156 50.09 11.59 -7.94
CA GLU A 1156 51.31 11.76 -8.74
C GLU A 1156 51.44 10.72 -9.84
N ASN A 1157 51.23 9.44 -9.51
CA ASN A 1157 51.31 8.38 -10.51
C ASN A 1157 50.23 8.53 -11.60
N SER A 1158 49.03 8.98 -11.23
CA SER A 1158 47.98 9.28 -12.19
C SER A 1158 48.31 10.49 -13.06
N LEU A 1159 48.87 11.56 -12.47
CA LEU A 1159 49.36 12.72 -13.24
C LEU A 1159 50.48 12.29 -14.19
N ALA A 1160 51.44 11.48 -13.74
CA ALA A 1160 52.51 10.96 -14.60
C ALA A 1160 51.95 10.20 -15.81
N ALA A 1161 50.88 9.42 -15.64
CA ALA A 1161 50.23 8.71 -16.76
C ALA A 1161 49.58 9.69 -17.75
N THR A 1162 49.01 10.80 -17.28
CA THR A 1162 48.51 11.89 -18.14
C THR A 1162 49.64 12.59 -18.88
N LEU A 1163 50.75 12.90 -18.22
CA LEU A 1163 51.90 13.53 -18.85
C LEU A 1163 52.51 12.64 -19.94
N ALA A 1164 52.58 11.33 -19.68
CA ALA A 1164 53.04 10.36 -20.66
C ALA A 1164 52.11 10.28 -21.88
N ALA A 1165 50.79 10.27 -21.67
CA ALA A 1165 49.80 10.33 -22.74
C ALA A 1165 49.90 11.62 -23.57
N ALA A 1166 50.32 12.73 -22.95
CA ALA A 1166 50.60 14.00 -23.62
C ALA A 1166 52.00 14.07 -24.28
N GLY A 1167 52.78 12.98 -24.28
CA GLY A 1167 54.10 12.91 -24.90
C GLY A 1167 55.26 13.47 -24.07
N ARG A 1168 55.03 13.87 -22.81
CA ARG A 1168 56.03 14.43 -21.89
C ARG A 1168 56.67 13.36 -21.01
N THR A 1169 57.30 12.38 -21.63
CA THR A 1169 57.80 11.16 -20.96
C THR A 1169 58.87 11.42 -19.90
N GLU A 1170 59.78 12.38 -20.09
CA GLU A 1170 60.82 12.70 -19.08
C GLU A 1170 60.22 13.27 -17.79
N GLU A 1171 59.29 14.21 -17.92
CA GLU A 1171 58.57 14.77 -16.77
C GLU A 1171 57.69 13.71 -16.10
N ALA A 1172 57.01 12.88 -16.89
CA ALA A 1172 56.24 11.75 -16.38
C ALA A 1172 57.12 10.79 -15.56
N ALA A 1173 58.32 10.46 -16.05
CA ALA A 1173 59.27 9.59 -15.35
C ALA A 1173 59.72 10.21 -14.01
N ALA A 1174 60.01 11.51 -13.99
CA ALA A 1174 60.37 12.22 -12.76
C ALA A 1174 59.25 12.18 -11.72
N VAL A 1175 58.00 12.45 -12.13
CA VAL A 1175 56.83 12.41 -11.24
C VAL A 1175 56.57 10.99 -10.73
N ALA A 1176 56.59 9.97 -11.60
CA ALA A 1176 56.43 8.57 -11.20
C ALA A 1176 57.55 8.09 -10.27
N GLY A 1177 58.78 8.58 -10.46
CA GLY A 1177 59.93 8.30 -9.60
C GLY A 1177 59.75 8.88 -8.21
N GLY A 1178 59.22 10.10 -8.12
CA GLY A 1178 58.82 10.74 -6.86
C GLY A 1178 57.74 9.95 -6.13
N ALA A 1179 56.70 9.51 -6.83
CA ALA A 1179 55.64 8.67 -6.27
C ALA A 1179 56.20 7.34 -5.71
N LEU A 1180 57.11 6.70 -6.44
CA LEU A 1180 57.74 5.45 -6.01
C LEU A 1180 58.63 5.64 -4.77
N ALA A 1181 59.39 6.75 -4.69
CA ALA A 1181 60.18 7.10 -3.52
C ALA A 1181 59.29 7.30 -2.29
N ARG A 1182 58.17 8.04 -2.43
CA ARG A 1182 57.17 8.21 -1.37
C ARG A 1182 56.61 6.88 -0.87
N LEU A 1183 56.23 5.99 -1.78
CA LEU A 1183 55.73 4.66 -1.40
C LEU A 1183 56.83 3.82 -0.73
N ARG A 1184 58.11 4.05 -1.02
CA ARG A 1184 59.22 3.39 -0.33
C ARG A 1184 59.35 3.88 1.12
N ASP A 1185 59.28 5.18 1.33
CA ASP A 1185 59.34 5.80 2.67
C ASP A 1185 58.17 5.36 3.55
N LEU A 1186 57.01 5.10 2.95
CA LEU A 1186 55.82 4.56 3.61
C LEU A 1186 55.84 3.03 3.81
N GLY A 1187 56.92 2.35 3.41
CA GLY A 1187 57.01 0.89 3.46
C GLY A 1187 55.98 0.17 2.56
N ALA A 1188 55.49 0.85 1.53
CA ALA A 1188 54.47 0.39 0.59
C ALA A 1188 55.03 0.02 -0.79
N ALA A 1189 56.32 0.25 -1.07
CA ALA A 1189 56.92 -0.01 -2.39
C ALA A 1189 56.84 -1.47 -2.87
N ARG A 1190 56.67 -2.44 -1.96
CA ARG A 1190 56.50 -3.88 -2.29
C ARG A 1190 55.04 -4.33 -2.39
N ARG A 1191 54.07 -3.49 -2.00
CA ARG A 1191 52.62 -3.76 -2.09
C ARG A 1191 52.12 -3.61 -3.54
N PRO A 1192 50.92 -4.09 -3.91
CA PRO A 1192 50.40 -4.02 -5.28
C PRO A 1192 50.49 -2.62 -5.90
N ASP A 1193 50.06 -1.59 -5.17
CA ASP A 1193 50.14 -0.19 -5.61
C ASP A 1193 51.60 0.24 -5.88
N GLY A 1194 52.53 -0.09 -4.98
CA GLY A 1194 53.95 0.19 -5.18
C GLY A 1194 54.58 -0.59 -6.33
N ARG A 1195 54.13 -1.82 -6.59
CA ARG A 1195 54.55 -2.61 -7.76
C ARG A 1195 53.99 -2.01 -9.05
N ARG A 1196 52.75 -1.51 -9.03
CA ARG A 1196 52.12 -0.83 -10.17
C ARG A 1196 52.85 0.45 -10.53
N VAL A 1197 53.13 1.32 -9.56
CA VAL A 1197 53.91 2.55 -9.75
C VAL A 1197 55.33 2.24 -10.23
N ARG A 1198 55.96 1.18 -9.70
CA ARG A 1198 57.29 0.73 -10.16
C ARG A 1198 57.25 0.27 -11.62
N ALA A 1199 56.25 -0.51 -12.01
CA ALA A 1199 56.09 -0.97 -13.39
C ALA A 1199 55.85 0.20 -14.34
N HIS A 1200 55.05 1.19 -13.92
CA HIS A 1200 54.83 2.42 -14.67
C HIS A 1200 56.12 3.22 -14.87
N HIS A 1201 56.87 3.46 -13.79
CA HIS A 1201 58.17 4.13 -13.88
C HIS A 1201 59.14 3.37 -14.79
N ALA A 1202 59.23 2.05 -14.65
CA ALA A 1202 60.10 1.22 -15.48
C ALA A 1202 59.71 1.24 -16.97
N TRP A 1203 58.41 1.33 -17.27
CA TRP A 1203 57.89 1.51 -18.61
C TRP A 1203 58.28 2.88 -19.19
N LEU A 1204 58.15 3.96 -18.41
CA LEU A 1204 58.54 5.31 -18.82
C LEU A 1204 60.06 5.45 -19.08
N THR A 1205 60.89 4.76 -18.30
CA THR A 1205 62.37 4.82 -18.42
C THR A 1205 62.96 3.76 -19.36
N GLY A 1206 62.15 2.88 -19.94
CA GLY A 1206 62.61 1.82 -20.84
C GLY A 1206 63.47 0.74 -20.17
N THR A 1207 63.41 0.60 -18.84
CA THR A 1207 64.27 -0.30 -18.06
C THR A 1207 63.76 -1.75 -17.99
N GLU A 1208 62.47 -2.00 -18.28
CA GLU A 1208 61.91 -3.35 -18.48
C GLU A 1208 61.19 -3.40 -19.84
N ARG A 1209 61.67 -4.24 -20.77
CA ARG A 1209 60.95 -4.53 -22.04
C ARG A 1209 59.88 -5.60 -21.80
N ALA A 1210 58.66 -5.33 -22.27
CA ALA A 1210 57.57 -6.28 -22.54
C ALA A 1210 56.79 -6.87 -21.33
N ARG A 1211 56.20 -6.04 -20.48
CA ARG A 1211 54.94 -6.41 -19.82
C ARG A 1211 53.77 -5.67 -20.49
N PRO A 1212 52.68 -6.35 -20.88
CA PRO A 1212 51.50 -5.68 -21.41
C PRO A 1212 50.95 -4.70 -20.36
N VAL A 1213 50.57 -3.51 -20.81
CA VAL A 1213 49.86 -2.52 -19.98
C VAL A 1213 48.56 -3.19 -19.51
N PRO A 1214 48.22 -3.14 -18.20
CA PRO A 1214 46.95 -3.67 -17.71
C PRO A 1214 45.78 -3.03 -18.48
N ALA A 1215 44.65 -3.73 -18.59
CA ALA A 1215 43.46 -3.17 -19.25
C ALA A 1215 42.99 -1.85 -18.60
N SER A 1216 43.24 -1.68 -17.30
CA SER A 1216 42.97 -0.45 -16.53
C SER A 1216 44.10 0.60 -16.56
N GLY A 1217 45.22 0.34 -17.24
CA GLY A 1217 46.39 1.20 -17.21
C GLY A 1217 47.22 1.09 -15.93
N PHE A 1218 48.02 2.13 -15.66
CA PHE A 1218 48.94 2.18 -14.51
C PHE A 1218 48.38 2.88 -13.26
N ASP A 1219 47.13 3.35 -13.30
CA ASP A 1219 46.52 4.07 -12.18
C ASP A 1219 46.26 3.16 -10.98
N ILE A 1220 46.32 3.76 -9.79
CA ILE A 1220 45.90 3.09 -8.56
C ILE A 1220 44.39 3.24 -8.45
N ASP A 1221 43.70 2.12 -8.24
CA ASP A 1221 42.28 2.14 -7.96
C ASP A 1221 42.02 2.71 -6.56
N LEU A 1222 41.61 3.97 -6.54
CA LEU A 1222 41.19 4.74 -5.37
C LEU A 1222 39.79 4.32 -4.88
N GLU A 1223 39.57 4.45 -3.58
CA GLU A 1223 38.26 4.27 -2.97
C GLU A 1223 37.98 5.50 -2.10
N LEU A 1224 36.73 5.99 -2.13
CA LEU A 1224 36.28 6.95 -1.13
C LEU A 1224 36.05 6.21 0.19
N PRO A 1225 36.75 6.56 1.28
CA PRO A 1225 36.68 5.80 2.53
C PRO A 1225 35.29 5.88 3.17
N GLY A 1226 34.89 4.86 3.93
CA GLY A 1226 33.67 4.89 4.74
C GLY A 1226 33.82 5.76 5.99
N LEU A 1227 33.57 7.07 5.84
CA LEU A 1227 33.75 8.09 6.88
C LEU A 1227 32.71 8.07 8.01
#